data_AF-A0A816YF67-F1
#
_entry.id   AF-A0A816YF67-F1
#
_cell.length_a   1.000
_cell.length_b   1.000
_cell.length_c   1.000
_cell.angle_alpha   90.00
_cell.angle_beta   90.00
_cell.angle_gamma   90.00
#
_symmetry.space_group_name_H-M   'P 1'
#
loop_
_entity.id
_entity.type
_entity.pdbx_description
1 polymer ?
#
loop_
_entity_poly.entity_id
_entity_poly.type
_entity_poly.pdbx_seq_one_letter_code
_entity_poly.pdbx_strand_id
1 'polypeptide(L)'
;MYNPFHAQILVSSLDSILNFLNLIFLNPFVISYCSRFPECSSLASNISRVPDSDLTLISVEICCVSNMDHNLDENESLRARVIQLEHERNELQKDIEQLCMQQAGPSILGVATRMHFQRTASLEQEIEALKMKLANCSREKHNLQEELTEAYRVKAQLADLHAGEVAKNMEAEKQVRFFQGSVAAAFSERDQSVMEAEKAKEKAERMSEKLSEIEMRLEELSSDCLVQKRLNDTLQADVAKLEEQTKVYAEVIEKFYDIRKASLCESLEVNLHDKCASLLDDPKESWTFNDPSTSEYVAALEGELGNVKKTVDNLKSKLRVGLEIENHLKKRVHALEKKNIVADGLIVDGIADVRHHHSQLRDYIINLLNEEGLYIKSIFEDLEEKLKLRSSEIQNVVPLQHDLKPDESECRDVHITTAVDSCQVIKHEEPSFGKITAESRADASEALAQALQEKLQEPIFTKIAAESRADASEAFAQALQEKVGALLLLSQQEERYLHEENINAALQRKVDELQRNVLQVTNEKVRTLMELARLRQEYQSLKDKMSGTRDGEATEKSGGMVMSNEKEGRLKNMWKKSYINRWIDPSSREGGSHSNTEADNAGNIDYARMKVEYAAVKESLESMGHLTTSIRRLRLALLKVKETNDTETAARTCEVAISNILVEATHLKTALGISIPISWSAESDMESVADGESSCDKTDSVSAAGFEMVELVILAAEILKEQHN
;
A
#
# COMPACT_ATOMS: atom_id res chain seq x y z
N MET A 1 -42.66 -14.12 2.06
CA MET A 1 -43.28 -14.26 0.71
C MET A 1 -42.45 -15.24 -0.09
N TYR A 2 -42.92 -16.48 -0.21
CA TYR A 2 -42.29 -17.54 -1.00
C TYR A 2 -42.86 -17.45 -2.43
N ASN A 3 -41.99 -17.36 -3.43
CA ASN A 3 -42.38 -17.19 -4.83
C ASN A 3 -42.76 -18.55 -5.45
N PRO A 4 -44.01 -18.77 -5.93
CA PRO A 4 -44.46 -20.09 -6.41
C PRO A 4 -43.80 -20.56 -7.71
N PHE A 5 -43.05 -19.70 -8.40
CA PHE A 5 -42.40 -20.03 -9.67
C PHE A 5 -41.14 -20.89 -9.54
N HIS A 6 -40.49 -20.91 -8.38
CA HIS A 6 -39.24 -21.65 -8.20
C HIS A 6 -39.44 -23.16 -7.94
N ALA A 7 -40.63 -23.57 -7.48
CA ALA A 7 -40.97 -24.97 -7.23
C ALA A 7 -41.37 -25.72 -8.52
N GLN A 8 -41.89 -25.02 -9.53
CA GLN A 8 -42.40 -25.65 -10.75
C GLN A 8 -41.28 -25.99 -11.76
N ILE A 9 -40.16 -25.29 -11.70
CA ILE A 9 -38.97 -25.54 -12.54
C ILE A 9 -38.14 -26.71 -12.00
N LEU A 10 -38.07 -26.88 -10.67
CA LEU A 10 -37.36 -28.00 -10.04
C LEU A 10 -38.08 -29.35 -10.26
N VAL A 11 -39.42 -29.37 -10.23
CA VAL A 11 -40.20 -30.60 -10.47
C VAL A 11 -40.11 -31.06 -11.94
N SER A 12 -40.08 -30.12 -12.89
CA SER A 12 -39.97 -30.44 -14.32
C SER A 12 -38.57 -30.93 -14.74
N SER A 13 -37.52 -30.50 -14.02
CA SER A 13 -36.14 -30.95 -14.24
C SER A 13 -35.90 -32.35 -13.65
N LEU A 14 -36.51 -32.67 -12.51
CA LEU A 14 -36.40 -33.99 -11.88
C LEU A 14 -37.13 -35.09 -12.66
N ASP A 15 -38.30 -34.83 -13.24
CA ASP A 15 -39.02 -35.82 -14.08
C ASP A 15 -38.27 -36.14 -15.39
N SER A 16 -37.56 -35.15 -15.96
CA SER A 16 -36.75 -35.37 -17.17
C SER A 16 -35.47 -36.15 -16.87
N ILE A 17 -34.90 -36.00 -15.66
CA ILE A 17 -33.73 -36.75 -15.20
C ILE A 17 -34.11 -38.17 -14.76
N LEU A 18 -35.28 -38.36 -14.14
CA LEU A 18 -35.80 -39.68 -13.77
C LEU A 18 -36.19 -40.53 -14.99
N ASN A 19 -36.73 -39.90 -16.05
CA ASN A 19 -37.00 -40.58 -17.31
C ASN A 19 -35.72 -40.94 -18.09
N PHE A 20 -34.67 -40.13 -17.99
CA PHE A 20 -33.36 -40.43 -18.60
C PHE A 20 -32.61 -41.55 -17.85
N LEU A 21 -32.76 -41.62 -16.52
CA LEU A 21 -32.17 -42.68 -15.69
C LEU A 21 -32.96 -44.00 -15.76
N ASN A 22 -34.29 -43.97 -15.93
CA ASN A 22 -35.10 -45.17 -16.17
C ASN A 22 -34.85 -45.81 -17.54
N LEU A 23 -34.37 -45.04 -18.53
CA LEU A 23 -34.00 -45.57 -19.85
C LEU A 23 -32.62 -46.25 -19.86
N ILE A 24 -31.78 -46.00 -18.85
CA ILE A 24 -30.42 -46.57 -18.73
C ILE A 24 -30.38 -47.81 -17.81
N PHE A 25 -31.35 -47.99 -16.89
CA PHE A 25 -31.32 -49.06 -15.89
C PHE A 25 -32.27 -50.26 -16.12
N LEU A 26 -33.04 -50.30 -17.21
CA LEU A 26 -33.96 -51.41 -17.55
C LEU A 26 -33.62 -52.04 -18.92
N ASN A 27 -32.37 -52.46 -19.13
CA ASN A 27 -32.05 -53.65 -19.95
C ASN A 27 -30.56 -54.00 -19.91
N PRO A 28 -30.13 -54.94 -19.05
CA PRO A 28 -28.87 -55.64 -19.22
C PRO A 28 -29.15 -57.08 -19.61
N PHE A 29 -29.75 -57.34 -20.78
CA PHE A 29 -29.62 -58.62 -21.49
C PHE A 29 -30.09 -58.41 -22.95
N VAL A 30 -29.41 -59.08 -23.88
CA VAL A 30 -29.68 -59.09 -25.34
C VAL A 30 -29.00 -57.99 -26.18
N ILE A 31 -27.65 -57.93 -26.15
CA ILE A 31 -26.85 -57.78 -27.39
C ILE A 31 -25.61 -58.68 -27.25
N SER A 32 -25.79 -59.95 -27.57
CA SER A 32 -24.73 -60.85 -28.03
C SER A 32 -25.37 -61.68 -29.14
N TYR A 33 -24.62 -61.91 -30.21
CA TYR A 33 -25.02 -62.49 -31.51
C TYR A 33 -25.63 -61.50 -32.52
N CYS A 34 -24.74 -60.91 -33.34
CA CYS A 34 -24.80 -60.98 -34.81
C CYS A 34 -23.67 -60.13 -35.45
N SER A 35 -22.47 -60.69 -35.53
CA SER A 35 -21.44 -60.28 -36.49
C SER A 35 -20.77 -61.52 -37.06
N ARG A 36 -21.52 -62.30 -37.86
CA ARG A 36 -20.96 -63.27 -38.80
C ARG A 36 -22.01 -63.64 -39.85
N PHE A 37 -21.58 -63.54 -41.10
CA PHE A 37 -22.26 -63.82 -42.39
C PHE A 37 -23.09 -62.68 -43.03
N PRO A 38 -22.71 -62.26 -44.26
CA PRO A 38 -23.60 -61.62 -45.22
C PRO A 38 -24.18 -62.69 -46.16
N GLU A 39 -25.45 -63.02 -46.01
CA GLU A 39 -26.23 -63.72 -47.03
C GLU A 39 -27.68 -63.19 -47.05
N CYS A 40 -28.27 -63.23 -48.25
CA CYS A 40 -29.65 -62.93 -48.62
C CYS A 40 -30.00 -61.47 -48.98
N SER A 41 -29.63 -61.09 -50.20
CA SER A 41 -30.55 -60.39 -51.11
C SER A 41 -31.19 -61.44 -52.04
N SER A 42 -32.47 -61.74 -51.82
CA SER A 42 -33.30 -62.42 -52.81
C SER A 42 -34.71 -61.84 -52.79
N LEU A 43 -35.04 -61.03 -53.80
CA LEU A 43 -36.39 -60.97 -54.36
C LEU A 43 -36.34 -60.33 -55.76
N ALA A 44 -36.14 -61.14 -56.81
CA ALA A 44 -36.85 -61.06 -58.10
C ALA A 44 -36.24 -62.00 -59.16
N SER A 45 -37.12 -62.82 -59.73
CA SER A 45 -37.05 -63.54 -61.02
C SER A 45 -35.99 -64.61 -61.24
N ASN A 46 -36.37 -65.86 -60.94
CA ASN A 46 -36.00 -67.04 -61.71
C ASN A 46 -37.14 -67.40 -62.66
N ILE A 47 -36.88 -67.45 -63.97
CA ILE A 47 -37.64 -68.28 -64.92
C ILE A 47 -36.63 -69.07 -65.76
N SER A 48 -36.77 -70.40 -65.63
CA SER A 48 -36.42 -71.47 -66.57
C SER A 48 -34.95 -71.84 -66.79
N ARG A 49 -34.50 -72.84 -66.03
CA ARG A 49 -33.65 -73.93 -66.53
C ARG A 49 -34.15 -75.24 -65.92
N VAL A 50 -34.78 -76.08 -66.74
CA VAL A 50 -35.19 -77.46 -66.39
C VAL A 50 -34.14 -78.42 -66.96
N PRO A 51 -33.63 -79.38 -66.17
CA PRO A 51 -32.99 -80.58 -66.70
C PRO A 51 -33.95 -81.79 -66.71
N ASP A 52 -33.71 -82.65 -67.69
CA ASP A 52 -33.99 -84.10 -67.75
C ASP A 52 -35.41 -84.62 -67.46
N SER A 53 -36.06 -85.13 -68.51
CA SER A 53 -36.84 -86.37 -68.43
C SER A 53 -36.99 -87.00 -69.82
N ASP A 54 -36.38 -88.17 -70.00
CA ASP A 54 -36.84 -89.18 -70.93
C ASP A 54 -38.35 -89.42 -70.73
N LEU A 55 -39.14 -89.21 -71.78
CA LEU A 55 -40.47 -89.79 -71.90
C LEU A 55 -40.72 -90.19 -73.35
N THR A 56 -40.41 -91.46 -73.58
CA THR A 56 -41.17 -92.39 -74.40
C THR A 56 -42.67 -92.06 -74.47
N LEU A 57 -43.16 -91.80 -75.67
CA LEU A 57 -44.57 -91.90 -76.04
C LEU A 57 -44.62 -92.69 -77.35
N ILE A 58 -44.80 -94.01 -77.28
CA ILE A 58 -46.09 -94.67 -77.52
C ILE A 58 -46.82 -93.99 -78.68
N SER A 59 -46.48 -94.39 -79.91
CA SER A 59 -47.38 -94.27 -81.05
C SER A 59 -48.01 -95.64 -81.29
N VAL A 60 -49.23 -95.76 -80.77
CA VAL A 60 -50.42 -96.36 -81.36
C VAL A 60 -50.24 -97.60 -82.24
N GLU A 61 -50.74 -98.69 -81.67
CA GLU A 61 -51.15 -99.97 -82.23
C GLU A 61 -51.95 -99.82 -83.54
N ILE A 62 -51.38 -100.30 -84.66
CA ILE A 62 -52.11 -100.58 -85.90
C ILE A 62 -52.59 -102.02 -85.81
N CYS A 63 -53.86 -102.21 -85.45
CA CYS A 63 -54.59 -103.45 -85.69
C CYS A 63 -55.74 -103.13 -86.66
N CYS A 64 -55.49 -103.28 -87.95
CA CYS A 64 -56.54 -103.34 -88.96
C CYS A 64 -56.88 -104.81 -89.23
N VAL A 65 -58.02 -105.27 -88.72
CA VAL A 65 -58.74 -106.45 -89.24
C VAL A 65 -60.11 -105.98 -89.72
N SER A 66 -60.26 -106.01 -91.04
CA SER A 66 -61.46 -106.36 -91.80
C SER A 66 -62.82 -105.70 -91.49
N ASN A 67 -63.24 -104.90 -92.48
CA ASN A 67 -64.43 -105.13 -93.33
C ASN A 67 -65.62 -104.14 -93.23
N MET A 68 -65.99 -103.67 -94.43
CA MET A 68 -67.30 -103.26 -94.94
C MET A 68 -67.89 -101.90 -94.54
N ASP A 69 -67.77 -100.96 -95.48
CA ASP A 69 -68.86 -100.24 -96.16
C ASP A 69 -70.03 -99.73 -95.30
N HIS A 70 -69.99 -98.44 -94.97
CA HIS A 70 -71.02 -97.43 -95.28
C HIS A 70 -70.68 -96.08 -94.61
N ASN A 71 -70.11 -95.11 -95.36
CA ASN A 71 -70.32 -93.65 -95.24
C ASN A 71 -69.31 -92.90 -96.13
N LEU A 72 -69.59 -92.81 -97.43
CA LEU A 72 -68.75 -92.06 -98.39
C LEU A 72 -68.70 -90.54 -98.08
N ASP A 73 -69.70 -90.00 -97.37
CA ASP A 73 -69.86 -88.56 -97.10
C ASP A 73 -68.94 -88.02 -95.97
N GLU A 74 -68.68 -88.83 -94.93
CA GLU A 74 -67.75 -88.47 -93.84
C GLU A 74 -66.29 -88.51 -94.29
N ASN A 75 -65.95 -89.39 -95.22
CA ASN A 75 -64.59 -89.52 -95.76
C ASN A 75 -64.23 -88.32 -96.66
N GLU A 76 -65.19 -87.76 -97.38
CA GLU A 76 -65.00 -86.56 -98.19
C GLU A 76 -64.88 -85.29 -97.32
N SER A 77 -65.68 -85.19 -96.24
CA SER A 77 -65.55 -84.14 -95.22
C SER A 77 -64.20 -84.18 -94.48
N LEU A 78 -63.73 -85.37 -94.08
CA LEU A 78 -62.42 -85.56 -93.46
C LEU A 78 -61.28 -85.19 -94.41
N ARG A 79 -61.36 -85.54 -95.69
CA ARG A 79 -60.38 -85.14 -96.71
C ARG A 79 -60.33 -83.62 -96.90
N ALA A 80 -61.49 -82.96 -96.95
CA ALA A 80 -61.56 -81.50 -97.03
C ALA A 80 -60.95 -80.84 -95.78
N ARG A 81 -61.18 -81.40 -94.58
CA ARG A 81 -60.59 -80.90 -93.34
C ARG A 81 -59.07 -81.08 -93.29
N VAL A 82 -58.54 -82.19 -93.81
CA VAL A 82 -57.09 -82.42 -93.92
C VAL A 82 -56.47 -81.39 -94.86
N ILE A 83 -57.05 -81.13 -96.02
CA ILE A 83 -56.57 -80.11 -96.97
C ILE A 83 -56.58 -78.72 -96.34
N GLN A 84 -57.63 -78.38 -95.57
CA GLN A 84 -57.70 -77.11 -94.85
C GLN A 84 -56.61 -76.99 -93.77
N LEU A 85 -56.40 -78.04 -92.97
CA LEU A 85 -55.35 -78.04 -91.94
C LEU A 85 -53.94 -78.01 -92.54
N GLU A 86 -53.73 -78.64 -93.70
CA GLU A 86 -52.47 -78.52 -94.44
C GLU A 86 -52.24 -77.10 -94.95
N HIS A 87 -53.30 -76.42 -95.40
CA HIS A 87 -53.23 -75.01 -95.78
C HIS A 87 -52.94 -74.11 -94.58
N GLU A 88 -53.67 -74.26 -93.46
CA GLU A 88 -53.44 -73.52 -92.21
C GLU A 88 -52.03 -73.76 -91.66
N ARG A 89 -51.53 -75.00 -91.74
CA ARG A 89 -50.15 -75.34 -91.37
C ARG A 89 -49.13 -74.65 -92.27
N ASN A 90 -49.37 -74.61 -93.57
CA ASN A 90 -48.48 -73.92 -94.51
C ASN A 90 -48.48 -72.40 -94.31
N GLU A 91 -49.63 -71.80 -93.97
CA GLU A 91 -49.71 -70.37 -93.64
C GLU A 91 -49.02 -70.07 -92.30
N LEU A 92 -49.25 -70.89 -91.26
CA LEU A 92 -48.52 -70.77 -89.99
C LEU A 92 -47.00 -70.94 -90.18
N GLN A 93 -46.59 -71.84 -91.06
CA GLN A 93 -45.17 -72.02 -91.36
C GLN A 93 -44.58 -70.76 -92.02
N LYS A 94 -45.30 -70.11 -92.95
CA LYS A 94 -44.89 -68.82 -93.51
C LYS A 94 -44.85 -67.71 -92.46
N ASP A 95 -45.80 -67.66 -91.55
CA ASP A 95 -45.84 -66.67 -90.46
C ASP A 95 -44.66 -66.85 -89.49
N ILE A 96 -44.31 -68.10 -89.13
CA ILE A 96 -43.14 -68.42 -88.31
C ILE A 96 -41.85 -68.05 -89.05
N GLU A 97 -41.75 -68.37 -90.34
CA GLU A 97 -40.61 -67.98 -91.17
C GLU A 97 -40.48 -66.45 -91.25
N GLN A 98 -41.59 -65.71 -91.36
CA GLN A 98 -41.62 -64.25 -91.35
C GLN A 98 -41.22 -63.66 -89.99
N LEU A 99 -41.71 -64.21 -88.87
CA LEU A 99 -41.32 -63.82 -87.52
C LEU A 99 -39.84 -64.09 -87.25
N CYS A 100 -39.34 -65.26 -87.69
CA CYS A 100 -37.92 -65.59 -87.62
C CYS A 100 -37.09 -64.65 -88.48
N MET A 101 -37.52 -64.27 -89.69
CA MET A 101 -36.82 -63.27 -90.51
C MET A 101 -36.85 -61.86 -89.88
N GLN A 102 -37.94 -61.48 -89.20
CA GLN A 102 -38.06 -60.21 -88.49
C GLN A 102 -37.17 -60.16 -87.23
N GLN A 103 -37.08 -61.27 -86.47
CA GLN A 103 -36.27 -61.37 -85.26
C GLN A 103 -34.80 -61.69 -85.55
N ALA A 104 -34.50 -62.36 -86.68
CA ALA A 104 -33.15 -62.66 -87.17
C ALA A 104 -32.57 -61.55 -88.07
N GLY A 105 -33.11 -60.33 -87.99
CA GLY A 105 -32.49 -59.16 -88.62
C GLY A 105 -31.02 -59.02 -88.15
N PRO A 106 -30.02 -58.75 -89.03
CA PRO A 106 -28.60 -58.96 -88.74
C PRO A 106 -27.94 -58.03 -87.69
N SER A 107 -28.68 -57.31 -86.84
CA SER A 107 -28.06 -56.35 -85.94
C SER A 107 -28.83 -55.97 -84.68
N ILE A 108 -30.15 -56.16 -84.59
CA ILE A 108 -30.95 -55.59 -83.49
C ILE A 108 -30.59 -56.23 -82.15
N LEU A 109 -30.55 -57.57 -82.07
CA LEU A 109 -30.17 -58.27 -80.85
C LEU A 109 -28.70 -58.02 -80.46
N GLY A 110 -27.79 -58.00 -81.45
CA GLY A 110 -26.36 -57.75 -81.23
C GLY A 110 -26.05 -56.31 -80.81
N VAL A 111 -26.75 -55.31 -81.35
CA VAL A 111 -26.64 -53.90 -80.95
C VAL A 111 -27.24 -53.67 -79.58
N ALA A 112 -28.42 -54.21 -79.27
CA ALA A 112 -29.02 -54.13 -77.94
C ALA A 112 -28.08 -54.74 -76.89
N THR A 113 -27.54 -55.94 -77.16
CA THR A 113 -26.61 -56.63 -76.28
C THR A 113 -25.32 -55.82 -76.05
N ARG A 114 -24.74 -55.23 -77.11
CA ARG A 114 -23.57 -54.33 -76.98
C ARG A 114 -23.88 -53.06 -76.18
N MET A 115 -25.04 -52.44 -76.38
CA MET A 115 -25.47 -51.28 -75.61
C MET A 115 -25.68 -51.63 -74.13
N HIS A 116 -26.24 -52.80 -73.83
CA HIS A 116 -26.37 -53.31 -72.47
C HIS A 116 -25.00 -53.53 -71.83
N PHE A 117 -24.08 -54.24 -72.50
CA PHE A 117 -22.72 -54.43 -71.98
C PHE A 117 -21.96 -53.11 -71.76
N GLN A 118 -22.09 -52.15 -72.68
CA GLN A 118 -21.46 -50.84 -72.54
C GLN A 118 -22.04 -50.05 -71.36
N ARG A 119 -23.38 -50.06 -71.18
CA ARG A 119 -24.03 -49.43 -70.02
C ARG A 119 -23.61 -50.10 -68.71
N THR A 120 -23.58 -51.43 -68.68
CA THR A 120 -23.11 -52.18 -67.51
C THR A 120 -21.67 -51.83 -67.16
N ALA A 121 -20.75 -51.80 -68.13
CA ALA A 121 -19.36 -51.42 -67.90
C ALA A 121 -19.21 -49.96 -67.43
N SER A 122 -19.99 -49.02 -67.98
CA SER A 122 -20.00 -47.61 -67.53
C SER A 122 -20.49 -47.51 -66.08
N LEU A 123 -21.58 -48.20 -65.74
CA LEU A 123 -22.10 -48.23 -64.39
C LEU A 123 -21.14 -48.91 -63.41
N GLU A 124 -20.46 -49.98 -63.81
CA GLU A 124 -19.42 -50.63 -63.00
C GLU A 124 -18.25 -49.68 -62.71
N GLN A 125 -17.80 -48.90 -63.70
CA GLN A 125 -16.77 -47.88 -63.51
C GLN A 125 -17.24 -46.75 -62.57
N GLU A 126 -18.49 -46.29 -62.72
CA GLU A 126 -19.07 -45.28 -61.83
C GLU A 126 -19.22 -45.81 -60.40
N ILE A 127 -19.66 -47.06 -60.23
CA ILE A 127 -19.73 -47.73 -58.93
C ILE A 127 -18.33 -47.79 -58.30
N GLU A 128 -17.30 -48.16 -59.07
CA GLU A 128 -15.94 -48.25 -58.55
C GLU A 128 -15.38 -46.87 -58.20
N ALA A 129 -15.64 -45.85 -59.02
CA ALA A 129 -15.28 -44.47 -58.71
C ALA A 129 -15.97 -43.95 -57.43
N LEU A 130 -17.25 -44.29 -57.24
CA LEU A 130 -18.00 -43.95 -56.03
C LEU A 130 -17.48 -44.68 -54.79
N LYS A 131 -17.09 -45.96 -54.91
CA LYS A 131 -16.44 -46.69 -53.82
C LYS A 131 -15.12 -46.07 -53.42
N MET A 132 -14.29 -45.66 -54.39
CA MET A 132 -13.02 -44.98 -54.10
C MET A 132 -13.25 -43.63 -53.40
N LYS A 133 -14.25 -42.86 -53.82
CA LYS A 133 -14.65 -41.62 -53.13
C LYS A 133 -15.15 -41.89 -51.71
N LEU A 134 -15.95 -42.94 -51.51
CA LEU A 134 -16.43 -43.34 -50.19
C LEU A 134 -15.29 -43.76 -49.27
N ALA A 135 -14.32 -44.52 -49.78
CA ALA A 135 -13.12 -44.91 -49.03
C ALA A 135 -12.28 -43.70 -48.62
N ASN A 136 -12.08 -42.74 -49.53
CA ASN A 136 -11.40 -41.47 -49.22
C ASN A 136 -12.15 -40.66 -48.16
N CYS A 137 -13.46 -40.49 -48.32
CA CYS A 137 -14.29 -39.79 -47.34
C CYS A 137 -14.27 -40.48 -45.96
N SER A 138 -14.28 -41.81 -45.92
CA SER A 138 -14.17 -42.57 -44.67
C SER A 138 -12.82 -42.39 -43.98
N ARG A 139 -11.72 -42.30 -44.74
CA ARG A 139 -10.39 -42.01 -44.20
C ARG A 139 -10.30 -40.58 -43.68
N GLU A 140 -10.80 -39.60 -44.42
CA GLU A 140 -10.85 -38.21 -43.96
C GLU A 140 -11.68 -38.05 -42.69
N LYS A 141 -12.83 -38.73 -42.60
CA LYS A 141 -13.62 -38.77 -41.35
C LYS A 141 -12.81 -39.30 -40.18
N HIS A 142 -12.03 -40.37 -40.38
CA HIS A 142 -11.20 -40.93 -39.32
C HIS A 142 -10.08 -39.97 -38.89
N ASN A 143 -9.40 -39.33 -39.86
CA ASN A 143 -8.36 -38.34 -39.58
C ASN A 143 -8.93 -37.14 -38.80
N LEU A 144 -10.08 -36.60 -39.21
CA LEU A 144 -10.74 -35.51 -38.48
C LEU A 144 -11.15 -35.92 -37.07
N GLN A 145 -11.54 -37.18 -36.87
CA GLN A 145 -11.86 -37.70 -35.55
C GLN A 145 -10.62 -37.79 -34.67
N GLU A 146 -9.47 -38.18 -35.20
CA GLU A 146 -8.18 -38.17 -34.50
C GLU A 146 -7.75 -36.74 -34.14
N GLU A 147 -7.80 -35.81 -35.09
CA GLU A 147 -7.51 -34.39 -34.87
C GLU A 147 -8.42 -33.78 -33.79
N LEU A 148 -9.71 -34.12 -33.80
CA LEU A 148 -10.66 -33.68 -32.78
C LEU A 148 -10.29 -34.23 -31.39
N THR A 149 -9.93 -35.51 -31.29
CA THR A 149 -9.51 -36.11 -30.02
C THR A 149 -8.23 -35.46 -29.48
N GLU A 150 -7.28 -35.13 -30.35
CA GLU A 150 -6.05 -34.46 -29.98
C GLU A 150 -6.30 -33.00 -29.55
N ALA A 151 -7.18 -32.27 -30.23
CA ALA A 151 -7.59 -30.93 -29.84
C ALA A 151 -8.23 -30.91 -28.44
N TYR A 152 -9.08 -31.89 -28.11
CA TYR A 152 -9.63 -32.03 -26.76
C TYR A 152 -8.56 -32.36 -25.71
N ARG A 153 -7.56 -33.18 -26.06
CA ARG A 153 -6.42 -33.50 -25.18
C ARG A 153 -5.61 -32.25 -24.86
N VAL A 154 -5.26 -31.46 -25.87
CA VAL A 154 -4.53 -30.19 -25.70
C VAL A 154 -5.36 -29.19 -24.89
N LYS A 155 -6.67 -29.10 -25.15
CA LYS A 155 -7.57 -28.24 -24.36
C LYS A 155 -7.56 -28.60 -22.87
N ALA A 156 -7.57 -29.88 -22.53
CA ALA A 156 -7.48 -30.33 -21.14
C ALA A 156 -6.13 -29.93 -20.50
N GLN A 157 -5.01 -30.15 -21.20
CA GLN A 157 -3.69 -29.74 -20.71
C GLN A 157 -3.57 -28.23 -20.49
N LEU A 158 -4.16 -27.42 -21.38
CA LEU A 158 -4.18 -25.97 -21.24
C LEU A 158 -5.01 -25.53 -20.02
N ALA A 159 -6.14 -26.21 -19.75
CA ALA A 159 -6.95 -25.93 -18.57
C ALA A 159 -6.19 -26.22 -17.26
N ASP A 160 -5.45 -27.33 -17.21
CA ASP A 160 -4.62 -27.69 -16.06
C ASP A 160 -3.46 -26.69 -15.84
N LEU A 161 -2.79 -26.29 -16.92
CA LEU A 161 -1.73 -25.26 -16.85
C LEU A 161 -2.28 -23.90 -16.41
N HIS A 162 -3.43 -23.49 -16.95
CA HIS A 162 -4.09 -22.26 -16.55
C HIS A 162 -4.49 -22.29 -15.07
N ALA A 163 -5.06 -23.40 -14.58
CA ALA A 163 -5.38 -23.57 -13.16
C ALA A 163 -4.14 -23.48 -12.27
N GLY A 164 -3.03 -24.11 -12.69
CA GLY A 164 -1.75 -24.01 -11.99
C GLY A 164 -1.19 -22.58 -11.94
N GLU A 165 -1.31 -21.83 -13.04
CA GLU A 165 -0.83 -20.45 -13.09
C GLU A 165 -1.70 -19.50 -12.28
N VAL A 166 -3.03 -19.68 -12.31
CA VAL A 166 -3.96 -18.96 -11.43
C VAL A 166 -3.62 -19.20 -9.95
N ALA A 167 -3.33 -20.46 -9.56
CA ALA A 167 -2.96 -20.77 -8.19
C ALA A 167 -1.65 -20.07 -7.75
N LYS A 168 -0.63 -20.02 -8.61
CA LYS A 168 0.60 -19.27 -8.34
C LYS A 168 0.33 -17.76 -8.22
N ASN A 169 -0.50 -17.21 -9.10
CA ASN A 169 -0.84 -15.79 -9.08
C ASN A 169 -1.60 -15.42 -7.78
N MET A 170 -2.52 -16.27 -7.33
CA MET A 170 -3.19 -16.11 -6.03
C MET A 170 -2.20 -16.12 -4.87
N GLU A 171 -1.17 -16.95 -4.91
CA GLU A 171 -0.16 -16.99 -3.86
C GLU A 171 0.75 -15.75 -3.88
N ALA A 172 1.15 -15.29 -5.07
CA ALA A 172 1.87 -14.03 -5.22
C ALA A 172 1.04 -12.84 -4.70
N GLU A 173 -0.26 -12.81 -4.97
CA GLU A 173 -1.17 -11.78 -4.47
C GLU A 173 -1.23 -11.77 -2.93
N LYS A 174 -1.27 -12.95 -2.29
CA LYS A 174 -1.20 -13.04 -0.81
C LYS A 174 0.10 -12.46 -0.26
N GLN A 175 1.24 -12.74 -0.91
CA GLN A 175 2.53 -12.18 -0.49
C GLN A 175 2.54 -10.65 -0.63
N VAL A 176 2.03 -10.12 -1.74
CA VAL A 176 1.91 -8.67 -1.94
C VAL A 176 1.06 -8.03 -0.85
N ARG A 177 -0.11 -8.62 -0.53
CA ARG A 177 -0.98 -8.13 0.55
C ARG A 177 -0.30 -8.19 1.92
N PHE A 178 0.47 -9.24 2.19
CA PHE A 178 1.27 -9.36 3.41
C PHE A 178 2.31 -8.24 3.53
N PHE A 179 3.05 -7.96 2.46
CA PHE A 179 4.02 -6.86 2.46
C PHE A 179 3.35 -5.49 2.57
N GLN A 180 2.21 -5.28 1.92
CA GLN A 180 1.42 -4.05 2.07
C GLN A 180 0.99 -3.85 3.53
N GLY A 181 0.47 -4.89 4.19
CA GLY A 181 0.12 -4.82 5.62
C GLY A 181 1.32 -4.56 6.52
N SER A 182 2.45 -5.21 6.25
CA SER A 182 3.70 -5.01 7.02
C SER A 182 4.23 -3.58 6.87
N VAL A 183 4.21 -3.03 5.65
CA VAL A 183 4.64 -1.65 5.38
C VAL A 183 3.70 -0.64 6.05
N ALA A 184 2.38 -0.87 6.01
CA ALA A 184 1.41 -0.02 6.69
C ALA A 184 1.62 -0.02 8.22
N ALA A 185 1.87 -1.19 8.82
CA ALA A 185 2.17 -1.30 10.24
C ALA A 185 3.48 -0.57 10.61
N ALA A 186 4.54 -0.76 9.82
CA ALA A 186 5.82 -0.07 10.05
C ALA A 186 5.68 1.46 9.94
N PHE A 187 4.87 1.97 9.01
CA PHE A 187 4.58 3.40 8.93
C PHE A 187 3.79 3.90 10.15
N SER A 188 2.77 3.15 10.59
CA SER A 188 2.03 3.50 11.80
C SER A 188 2.91 3.52 13.06
N GLU A 189 3.83 2.56 13.19
CA GLU A 189 4.77 2.50 14.31
C GLU A 189 5.78 3.64 14.28
N ARG A 190 6.32 3.96 13.10
CA ARG A 190 7.19 5.12 12.89
C ARG A 190 6.46 6.41 13.27
N ASP A 191 5.24 6.60 12.79
CA ASP A 191 4.47 7.83 13.04
C ASP A 191 4.13 7.99 14.53
N GLN A 192 3.81 6.89 15.22
CA GLN A 192 3.65 6.86 16.67
C GLN A 192 4.94 7.24 17.39
N SER A 193 6.07 6.65 16.99
CA SER A 193 7.38 6.91 17.59
C SER A 193 7.82 8.36 17.39
N VAL A 194 7.54 8.94 16.21
CA VAL A 194 7.82 10.35 15.91
C VAL A 194 6.98 11.26 16.80
N MET A 195 5.69 10.99 16.95
CA MET A 195 4.82 11.78 17.83
C MET A 195 5.28 11.74 19.30
N GLU A 196 5.70 10.56 19.78
CA GLU A 196 6.24 10.41 21.13
C GLU A 196 7.56 11.17 21.31
N ALA A 197 8.43 11.14 20.30
CA ALA A 197 9.68 11.89 20.29
C ALA A 197 9.45 13.41 20.28
N GLU A 198 8.50 13.90 19.48
CA GLU A 198 8.12 15.33 19.46
C GLU A 198 7.58 15.77 20.83
N LYS A 199 6.70 14.98 21.44
CA LYS A 199 6.20 15.26 22.79
C LYS A 199 7.30 15.26 23.86
N ALA A 200 8.27 14.36 23.75
CA ALA A 200 9.42 14.32 24.64
C ALA A 200 10.31 15.56 24.46
N LYS A 201 10.54 15.97 23.21
CA LYS A 201 11.28 17.19 22.85
C LYS A 201 10.61 18.44 23.42
N GLU A 202 9.30 18.62 23.25
CA GLU A 202 8.56 19.75 23.85
C GLU A 202 8.70 19.79 25.38
N LYS A 203 8.73 18.63 26.04
CA LYS A 203 8.97 18.56 27.48
C LYS A 203 10.40 18.96 27.84
N ALA A 204 11.39 18.55 27.05
CA ALA A 204 12.79 18.91 27.24
C ALA A 204 13.01 20.42 27.04
N GLU A 205 12.42 21.01 26.00
CA GLU A 205 12.46 22.46 25.75
C GLU A 205 11.84 23.24 26.92
N ARG A 206 10.65 22.84 27.40
CA ARG A 206 10.05 23.44 28.62
C ARG A 206 10.91 23.28 29.87
N MET A 207 11.69 22.20 29.99
CA MET A 207 12.62 22.05 31.12
C MET A 207 13.86 22.93 30.95
N SER A 208 14.35 23.11 29.72
CA SER A 208 15.47 24.01 29.42
C SER A 208 15.11 25.46 29.72
N GLU A 209 13.90 25.91 29.38
CA GLU A 209 13.40 27.24 29.74
C GLU A 209 13.40 27.45 31.26
N LYS A 210 12.92 26.47 32.04
CA LYS A 210 12.93 26.52 33.50
C LYS A 210 14.34 26.52 34.08
N LEU A 211 15.27 25.76 33.50
CA LEU A 211 16.67 25.77 33.91
C LEU A 211 17.31 27.13 33.67
N SER A 212 17.06 27.75 32.51
CA SER A 212 17.54 29.09 32.21
C SER A 212 16.99 30.13 33.20
N GLU A 213 15.71 30.02 33.60
CA GLU A 213 15.14 30.87 34.65
C GLU A 213 15.87 30.69 36.00
N ILE A 214 16.16 29.44 36.39
CA ILE A 214 16.88 29.13 37.64
C ILE A 214 18.31 29.67 37.58
N GLU A 215 19.01 29.51 36.46
CA GLU A 215 20.36 30.03 36.25
C GLU A 215 20.41 31.56 36.40
N MET A 216 19.49 32.30 35.77
CA MET A 216 19.41 33.76 35.94
C MET A 216 19.19 34.16 37.41
N ARG A 217 18.32 33.44 38.14
CA ARG A 217 18.07 33.72 39.56
C ARG A 217 19.29 33.40 40.43
N LEU A 218 20.06 32.37 40.08
CA LEU A 218 21.31 32.04 40.76
C LEU A 218 22.36 33.13 40.54
N GLU A 219 22.49 33.66 39.32
CA GLU A 219 23.38 34.77 39.00
C GLU A 219 23.00 36.04 39.77
N GLU A 220 21.71 36.37 39.83
CA GLU A 220 21.18 37.50 40.62
C GLU A 220 21.54 37.35 42.11
N LEU A 221 21.23 36.20 42.71
CA LEU A 221 21.56 35.92 44.12
C LEU A 221 23.08 35.92 44.39
N SER A 222 23.89 35.45 43.45
CA SER A 222 25.34 35.49 43.54
C SER A 222 25.86 36.93 43.55
N SER A 223 25.32 37.79 42.67
CA SER A 223 25.62 39.22 42.63
C SER A 223 25.25 39.91 43.95
N ASP A 224 24.06 39.63 44.48
CA ASP A 224 23.61 40.15 45.78
C ASP A 224 24.51 39.70 46.93
N CYS A 225 24.94 38.43 46.93
CA CYS A 225 25.89 37.91 47.91
C CYS A 225 27.24 38.64 47.87
N LEU A 226 27.75 38.96 46.67
CA LEU A 226 28.97 39.76 46.50
C LEU A 226 28.81 41.20 46.99
N VAL A 227 27.64 41.82 46.77
CA VAL A 227 27.32 43.15 47.32
C VAL A 227 27.28 43.09 48.85
N GLN A 228 26.57 42.11 49.42
CA GLN A 228 26.45 41.93 50.86
C GLN A 228 27.80 41.67 51.51
N LYS A 229 28.68 40.88 50.88
CA LYS A 229 30.04 40.64 51.35
C LYS A 229 30.84 41.94 51.42
N ARG A 230 30.81 42.77 50.37
CA ARG A 230 31.50 44.07 50.35
C ARG A 230 30.99 45.01 51.45
N LEU A 231 29.68 45.03 51.68
CA LEU A 231 29.08 45.83 52.76
C LEU A 231 29.56 45.34 54.12
N ASN A 232 29.60 44.03 54.34
CA ASN A 232 30.08 43.43 55.59
C ASN A 232 31.56 43.74 55.82
N ASP A 233 32.40 43.58 54.79
CA ASP A 233 33.83 43.92 54.84
C ASP A 233 34.04 45.41 55.21
N THR A 234 33.20 46.30 54.67
CA THR A 234 33.22 47.74 54.98
C THR A 234 32.82 48.01 56.43
N LEU A 235 31.71 47.42 56.90
CA LEU A 235 31.26 47.56 58.28
C LEU A 235 32.30 47.02 59.26
N GLN A 236 32.96 45.92 58.93
CA GLN A 236 34.00 45.34 59.78
C GLN A 236 35.25 46.24 59.84
N ALA A 237 35.61 46.89 58.74
CA ALA A 237 36.68 47.90 58.74
C ALA A 237 36.32 49.13 59.57
N ASP A 238 35.07 49.60 59.49
CA ASP A 238 34.58 50.73 60.29
C ASP A 238 34.53 50.40 61.79
N VAL A 239 34.10 49.20 62.15
CA VAL A 239 34.15 48.71 63.54
C VAL A 239 35.58 48.69 64.06
N ALA A 240 36.53 48.12 63.31
CA ALA A 240 37.94 48.11 63.72
C ALA A 240 38.52 49.53 63.89
N LYS A 241 38.12 50.46 63.01
CA LYS A 241 38.51 51.88 63.11
C LYS A 241 37.93 52.54 64.36
N LEU A 242 36.66 52.30 64.67
CA LEU A 242 36.00 52.82 65.87
C LEU A 242 36.59 52.23 67.15
N GLU A 243 36.97 50.95 67.15
CA GLU A 243 37.67 50.31 68.27
C GLU A 243 39.03 50.98 68.51
N GLU A 244 39.81 51.25 67.46
CA GLU A 244 41.08 51.96 67.58
C GLU A 244 40.88 53.41 68.07
N GLN A 245 39.87 54.12 67.56
CA GLN A 245 39.51 55.45 68.07
C GLN A 245 39.09 55.41 69.55
N THR A 246 38.31 54.40 69.94
CA THR A 246 37.87 54.21 71.33
C THR A 246 39.07 53.97 72.24
N LYS A 247 40.07 53.23 71.77
CA LYS A 247 41.33 53.03 72.50
C LYS A 247 42.11 54.34 72.67
N VAL A 248 42.21 55.16 71.62
CA VAL A 248 42.83 56.50 71.71
C VAL A 248 42.07 57.39 72.69
N TYR A 249 40.74 57.40 72.64
CA TYR A 249 39.93 58.16 73.59
C TYR A 249 40.14 57.67 75.02
N ALA A 250 40.20 56.35 75.25
CA ALA A 250 40.48 55.77 76.56
C ALA A 250 41.83 56.28 77.11
N GLU A 251 42.89 56.31 76.29
CA GLU A 251 44.19 56.88 76.69
C GLU A 251 44.12 58.38 77.01
N VAL A 252 43.34 59.14 76.24
CA VAL A 252 43.11 60.58 76.51
C VAL A 252 42.39 60.76 77.83
N ILE A 253 41.31 60.01 78.06
CA ILE A 253 40.53 60.01 79.30
C ILE A 253 41.43 59.69 80.49
N GLU A 254 42.29 58.67 80.38
CA GLU A 254 43.26 58.37 81.43
C GLU A 254 44.18 59.56 81.72
N LYS A 255 44.76 60.20 80.71
CA LYS A 255 45.65 61.35 80.90
C LYS A 255 44.94 62.55 81.56
N PHE A 256 43.73 62.88 81.13
CA PHE A 256 42.95 63.96 81.74
C PHE A 256 42.53 63.62 83.17
N TYR A 257 42.17 62.37 83.42
CA TYR A 257 41.86 61.89 84.76
C TYR A 257 43.09 61.95 85.66
N ASP A 258 44.29 61.60 85.17
CA ASP A 258 45.54 61.72 85.93
C ASP A 258 45.84 63.18 86.30
N ILE A 259 45.60 64.14 85.40
CA ILE A 259 45.75 65.58 85.67
C ILE A 259 44.75 66.02 86.76
N ARG A 260 43.49 65.59 86.65
CA ARG A 260 42.46 65.85 87.66
C ARG A 260 42.82 65.25 89.02
N LYS A 261 43.25 63.98 89.03
CA LYS A 261 43.68 63.22 90.21
C LYS A 261 44.85 63.90 90.92
N ALA A 262 45.83 64.38 90.16
CA ALA A 262 46.97 65.15 90.68
C ALA A 262 46.56 66.50 91.27
N SER A 263 45.50 67.13 90.76
CA SER A 263 44.98 68.42 91.23
C SER A 263 44.10 68.30 92.48
N LEU A 264 43.38 67.19 92.65
CA LEU A 264 42.42 66.95 93.75
C LEU A 264 42.94 65.99 94.85
N CYS A 265 44.08 65.33 94.65
CA CYS A 265 44.71 64.39 95.60
C CYS A 265 43.83 63.18 95.99
N GLU A 266 43.04 62.65 95.05
CA GLU A 266 42.22 61.44 95.24
C GLU A 266 42.97 60.16 94.82
N SER A 267 42.83 59.07 95.57
CA SER A 267 43.66 57.85 95.42
C SER A 267 42.91 56.59 94.95
N LEU A 268 41.62 56.68 94.62
CA LEU A 268 40.82 55.50 94.28
C LEU A 268 40.96 55.12 92.78
N GLU A 269 41.18 53.83 92.51
CA GLU A 269 41.10 53.25 91.16
C GLU A 269 39.63 53.05 90.78
N VAL A 270 39.20 53.68 89.69
CA VAL A 270 37.82 53.66 89.18
C VAL A 270 37.83 53.16 87.74
N ASN A 271 36.75 52.55 87.26
CA ASN A 271 36.69 52.01 85.89
C ASN A 271 36.72 53.16 84.83
N LEU A 272 37.02 52.85 83.56
CA LEU A 272 37.15 53.87 82.51
C LEU A 272 35.86 54.70 82.30
N HIS A 273 34.69 54.08 82.44
CA HIS A 273 33.40 54.74 82.31
C HIS A 273 33.15 55.73 83.46
N ASP A 274 33.49 55.35 84.69
CA ASP A 274 33.35 56.20 85.88
C ASP A 274 34.38 57.34 85.87
N LYS A 275 35.60 57.09 85.37
CA LYS A 275 36.62 58.13 85.08
C LYS A 275 36.07 59.16 84.09
N CYS A 276 35.41 58.69 83.03
CA CYS A 276 34.76 59.54 82.03
C CYS A 276 33.63 60.38 82.61
N ALA A 277 32.70 59.75 83.35
CA ALA A 277 31.57 60.42 83.97
C ALA A 277 32.04 61.54 84.92
N SER A 278 33.07 61.26 85.72
CA SER A 278 33.66 62.25 86.62
C SER A 278 34.16 63.48 85.87
N LEU A 279 34.92 63.30 84.78
CA LEU A 279 35.45 64.40 83.97
C LEU A 279 34.34 65.22 83.26
N LEU A 280 33.24 64.57 82.87
CA LEU A 280 32.09 65.27 82.26
C LEU A 280 31.29 66.11 83.26
N ASP A 281 31.32 65.74 84.53
CA ASP A 281 30.68 66.49 85.62
C ASP A 281 31.51 67.72 86.08
N ASP A 282 32.70 67.94 85.52
CA ASP A 282 33.49 69.14 85.80
C ASP A 282 32.82 70.41 85.24
N PRO A 283 32.82 71.53 85.99
CA PRO A 283 32.28 72.79 85.50
C PRO A 283 33.05 73.24 84.25
N LYS A 284 32.32 73.79 83.27
CA LYS A 284 32.82 74.10 81.93
C LYS A 284 34.04 75.03 81.95
N GLU A 285 34.19 75.89 82.95
CA GLU A 285 35.35 76.78 83.11
C GLU A 285 36.67 76.04 83.45
N SER A 286 36.60 74.78 83.91
CA SER A 286 37.76 73.99 84.34
C SER A 286 38.63 73.49 83.17
N TRP A 287 38.07 73.38 81.97
CA TRP A 287 38.74 72.74 80.82
C TRP A 287 38.66 73.56 79.52
N THR A 288 38.60 74.89 79.59
CA THR A 288 38.53 75.73 78.38
C THR A 288 39.89 76.04 77.77
N PHE A 289 40.04 75.72 76.48
CA PHE A 289 40.99 76.34 75.57
C PHE A 289 40.22 76.76 74.30
N ASN A 290 40.04 78.07 74.09
CA ASN A 290 39.29 78.63 72.96
C ASN A 290 40.20 78.76 71.73
N ASP A 291 39.89 78.06 70.64
CA ASP A 291 40.62 78.13 69.37
C ASP A 291 39.68 78.47 68.17
N PRO A 292 40.14 79.21 67.14
CA PRO A 292 39.31 79.67 66.01
C PRO A 292 38.87 78.58 65.01
N SER A 293 39.33 77.34 65.17
CA SER A 293 39.06 76.19 64.29
C SER A 293 37.59 75.73 64.24
N THR A 294 36.77 76.18 65.19
CA THR A 294 35.33 75.86 65.21
C THR A 294 34.57 76.49 64.03
N SER A 295 35.02 77.65 63.54
CA SER A 295 34.33 78.36 62.44
C SER A 295 34.56 77.73 61.06
N GLU A 296 35.73 77.14 60.81
CA GLU A 296 36.04 76.43 59.56
C GLU A 296 35.33 75.08 59.50
N TYR A 297 35.22 74.38 60.63
CA TYR A 297 34.46 73.13 60.74
C TYR A 297 32.96 73.34 60.52
N VAL A 298 32.39 74.42 61.07
CA VAL A 298 30.98 74.78 60.84
C VAL A 298 30.75 75.11 59.35
N ALA A 299 31.66 75.85 58.70
CA ALA A 299 31.55 76.14 57.27
C ALA A 299 31.67 74.87 56.39
N ALA A 300 32.52 73.91 56.77
CA ALA A 300 32.63 72.62 56.10
C ALA A 300 31.34 71.78 56.24
N LEU A 301 30.77 71.72 57.46
CA LEU A 301 29.50 71.03 57.71
C LEU A 301 28.32 71.67 56.96
N GLU A 302 28.28 73.00 56.86
CA GLU A 302 27.27 73.71 56.06
C GLU A 302 27.42 73.42 54.55
N GLY A 303 28.66 73.29 54.06
CA GLY A 303 28.95 72.86 52.68
C GLY A 303 28.49 71.42 52.39
N GLU A 304 28.77 70.49 53.31
CA GLU A 304 28.29 69.10 53.21
C GLU A 304 26.77 69.01 53.29
N LEU A 305 26.13 69.78 54.18
CA LEU A 305 24.67 69.88 54.27
C LEU A 305 24.06 70.37 52.96
N GLY A 306 24.71 71.33 52.28
CA GLY A 306 24.32 71.80 50.95
C GLY A 306 24.40 70.70 49.87
N ASN A 307 25.43 69.85 49.92
CA ASN A 307 25.58 68.72 49.01
C ASN A 307 24.55 67.62 49.28
N VAL A 308 24.28 67.29 50.54
CA VAL A 308 23.22 66.37 50.95
C VAL A 308 21.85 66.88 50.51
N LYS A 309 21.59 68.17 50.61
CA LYS A 309 20.33 68.75 50.13
C LYS A 309 20.14 68.57 48.61
N LYS A 310 21.20 68.77 47.82
CA LYS A 310 21.17 68.51 46.36
C LYS A 310 20.95 67.03 46.02
N THR A 311 21.54 66.10 46.77
CA THR A 311 21.33 64.66 46.54
C THR A 311 19.90 64.26 46.91
N VAL A 312 19.34 64.80 47.99
CA VAL A 312 17.94 64.61 48.37
C VAL A 312 16.98 65.14 47.30
N ASP A 313 17.24 66.32 46.73
CA ASP A 313 16.43 66.88 45.64
C ASP A 313 16.49 66.01 44.37
N ASN A 314 17.66 65.43 44.05
CA ASN A 314 17.82 64.48 42.94
C ASN A 314 17.12 63.14 43.20
N LEU A 315 17.15 62.63 44.43
CA LEU A 315 16.40 61.41 44.80
C LEU A 315 14.89 61.65 44.71
N LYS A 316 14.43 62.83 45.13
CA LYS A 316 13.02 63.22 45.04
C LYS A 316 12.54 63.37 43.60
N SER A 317 13.39 63.85 42.68
CA SER A 317 13.07 63.91 41.26
C SER A 317 13.03 62.51 40.62
N LYS A 318 13.98 61.62 40.95
CA LYS A 318 13.96 60.22 40.52
C LYS A 318 12.73 59.46 41.03
N LEU A 319 12.34 59.68 42.29
CA LEU A 319 11.13 59.08 42.87
C LEU A 319 9.86 59.52 42.10
N ARG A 320 9.78 60.79 41.69
CA ARG A 320 8.67 61.29 40.87
C ARG A 320 8.58 60.57 39.52
N VAL A 321 9.70 60.40 38.83
CA VAL A 321 9.75 59.65 37.56
C VAL A 321 9.39 58.18 37.77
N GLY A 322 9.85 57.56 38.86
CA GLY A 322 9.46 56.21 39.25
C GLY A 322 7.94 56.05 39.41
N LEU A 323 7.29 57.03 40.05
CA LEU A 323 5.84 57.04 40.23
C LEU A 323 5.07 57.21 38.89
N GLU A 324 5.61 57.98 37.95
CA GLU A 324 5.04 58.12 36.61
C GLU A 324 5.12 56.80 35.82
N ILE A 325 6.25 56.09 35.91
CA ILE A 325 6.45 54.77 35.32
C ILE A 325 5.47 53.76 35.96
N GLU A 326 5.39 53.72 37.29
CA GLU A 326 4.45 52.85 38.02
C GLU A 326 3.00 53.08 37.57
N ASN A 327 2.58 54.34 37.46
CA ASN A 327 1.24 54.70 36.99
C ASN A 327 0.99 54.26 35.54
N HIS A 328 1.99 54.38 34.66
CA HIS A 328 1.88 53.89 33.29
C HIS A 328 1.73 52.37 33.24
N LEU A 329 2.54 51.64 34.03
CA LEU A 329 2.49 50.19 34.12
C LEU A 329 1.14 49.72 34.68
N LYS A 330 0.65 50.31 35.77
CA LYS A 330 -0.68 50.01 36.33
C LYS A 330 -1.80 50.16 35.30
N LYS A 331 -1.79 51.25 34.51
CA LYS A 331 -2.77 51.45 33.43
C LYS A 331 -2.69 50.38 32.35
N ARG A 332 -1.48 49.98 31.95
CA ARG A 332 -1.28 48.91 30.95
C ARG A 332 -1.71 47.55 31.46
N VAL A 333 -1.36 47.20 32.69
CA VAL A 333 -1.81 45.96 33.34
C VAL A 333 -3.32 45.91 33.39
N HIS A 334 -3.97 46.99 33.84
CA HIS A 334 -5.44 47.01 33.90
C HIS A 334 -6.11 46.92 32.52
N ALA A 335 -5.49 47.48 31.48
CA ALA A 335 -5.98 47.30 30.11
C ALA A 335 -5.82 45.86 29.60
N LEU A 336 -4.74 45.18 29.96
CA LEU A 336 -4.51 43.77 29.63
C LEU A 336 -5.47 42.85 30.38
N GLU A 337 -5.68 43.08 31.68
CA GLU A 337 -6.66 42.34 32.49
C GLU A 337 -8.06 42.39 31.85
N LYS A 338 -8.51 43.58 31.43
CA LYS A 338 -9.81 43.73 30.74
C LYS A 338 -9.89 42.93 29.46
N LYS A 339 -8.82 42.92 28.65
CA LYS A 339 -8.77 42.11 27.42
C LYS A 339 -8.79 40.62 27.73
N ASN A 340 -8.09 40.20 28.79
CA ASN A 340 -8.06 38.81 29.21
C ASN A 340 -9.45 38.33 29.65
N ILE A 341 -10.16 39.11 30.48
CA ILE A 341 -11.53 38.80 30.91
C ILE A 341 -12.47 38.64 29.71
N VAL A 342 -12.35 39.50 28.69
CA VAL A 342 -13.17 39.39 27.47
C VAL A 342 -12.82 38.12 26.67
N ALA A 343 -11.53 37.80 26.53
CA ALA A 343 -11.09 36.60 25.83
C ALA A 343 -11.55 35.31 26.54
N ASP A 344 -11.40 35.26 27.87
CA ASP A 344 -11.87 34.13 28.69
C ASP A 344 -13.38 33.94 28.56
N GLY A 345 -14.16 35.04 28.53
CA GLY A 345 -15.61 34.99 28.28
C GLY A 345 -15.96 34.32 26.95
N LEU A 346 -15.30 34.73 25.86
CA LEU A 346 -15.51 34.13 24.53
C LEU A 346 -15.15 32.64 24.48
N ILE A 347 -14.11 32.22 25.20
CA ILE A 347 -13.71 30.81 25.29
C ILE A 347 -14.77 30.02 26.05
N VAL A 348 -15.25 30.53 27.18
CA VAL A 348 -16.29 29.88 27.98
C VAL A 348 -17.59 29.74 27.18
N ASP A 349 -18.01 30.79 26.48
CA ASP A 349 -19.20 30.78 25.62
C ASP A 349 -19.05 29.75 24.49
N GLY A 350 -17.90 29.74 23.80
CA GLY A 350 -17.62 28.74 22.76
C GLY A 350 -17.62 27.30 23.27
N ILE A 351 -17.07 27.06 24.46
CA ILE A 351 -17.12 25.74 25.11
C ILE A 351 -18.56 25.37 25.49
N ALA A 352 -19.37 26.32 25.96
CA ALA A 352 -20.77 26.09 26.29
C ALA A 352 -21.58 25.70 25.05
N ASP A 353 -21.37 26.40 23.92
CA ASP A 353 -22.00 26.09 22.65
C ASP A 353 -21.65 24.68 22.17
N VAL A 354 -20.37 24.29 22.21
CA VAL A 354 -19.94 22.94 21.82
C VAL A 354 -20.58 21.88 22.71
N ARG A 355 -20.64 22.10 24.03
CA ARG A 355 -21.31 21.19 24.96
C ARG A 355 -22.81 21.07 24.65
N HIS A 356 -23.45 22.17 24.28
CA HIS A 356 -24.86 22.16 23.90
C HIS A 356 -25.10 21.32 22.64
N HIS A 357 -24.32 21.53 21.58
CA HIS A 357 -24.41 20.75 20.34
C HIS A 357 -24.12 19.26 20.60
N HIS A 358 -23.10 18.95 21.41
CA HIS A 358 -22.80 17.57 21.78
C HIS A 358 -23.97 16.91 22.53
N SER A 359 -24.61 17.65 23.45
CA SER A 359 -25.78 17.15 24.18
C SER A 359 -26.96 16.87 23.25
N GLN A 360 -27.24 17.79 22.30
CA GLN A 360 -28.27 17.57 21.28
C GLN A 360 -28.01 16.33 20.42
N LEU A 361 -26.76 16.15 19.95
CA LEU A 361 -26.37 14.97 19.16
C LEU A 361 -26.51 13.69 19.96
N ARG A 362 -26.12 13.71 21.24
CA ARG A 362 -26.27 12.56 22.14
C ARG A 362 -27.74 12.19 22.31
N ASP A 363 -28.61 13.16 22.54
CA ASP A 363 -30.05 12.91 22.71
C ASP A 363 -30.68 12.38 21.40
N TYR A 364 -30.27 12.90 20.25
CA TYR A 364 -30.69 12.39 18.94
C TYR A 364 -30.29 10.92 18.74
N ILE A 365 -29.03 10.57 19.03
CA ILE A 365 -28.53 9.19 18.92
C ILE A 365 -29.29 8.25 19.87
N ILE A 366 -29.52 8.68 21.12
CA ILE A 366 -30.28 7.89 22.09
C ILE A 366 -31.71 7.63 21.60
N ASN A 367 -32.39 8.64 21.03
CA ASN A 367 -33.73 8.46 20.48
C ASN A 367 -33.74 7.47 19.32
N LEU A 368 -32.79 7.57 18.38
CA LEU A 368 -32.68 6.64 17.26
C LEU A 368 -32.44 5.19 17.74
N LEU A 369 -31.54 5.00 18.71
CA LEU A 369 -31.28 3.68 19.28
C LEU A 369 -32.51 3.10 19.99
N ASN A 370 -33.30 3.94 20.66
CA ASN A 370 -34.55 3.51 21.28
C ASN A 370 -35.61 3.12 20.25
N GLU A 371 -35.74 3.88 19.15
CA GLU A 371 -36.65 3.56 18.04
C GLU A 371 -36.30 2.22 17.39
N GLU A 372 -35.02 2.01 17.04
CA GLU A 372 -34.53 0.74 16.50
C GLU A 372 -34.70 -0.41 17.51
N GLY A 373 -34.45 -0.15 18.80
CA GLY A 373 -34.68 -1.11 19.86
C GLY A 373 -36.16 -1.53 19.97
N LEU A 374 -37.09 -0.58 19.86
CA LEU A 374 -38.52 -0.85 19.82
C LEU A 374 -38.93 -1.63 18.56
N TYR A 375 -38.34 -1.30 17.41
CA TYR A 375 -38.58 -2.01 16.16
C TYR A 375 -38.12 -3.48 16.23
N ILE A 376 -36.89 -3.72 16.71
CA ILE A 376 -36.35 -5.07 16.93
C ILE A 376 -37.22 -5.83 17.93
N LYS A 377 -37.67 -5.17 19.00
CA LYS A 377 -38.57 -5.78 19.99
C LYS A 377 -39.90 -6.19 19.36
N SER A 378 -40.49 -5.36 18.50
CA SER A 378 -41.71 -5.71 17.78
C SER A 378 -41.52 -6.90 16.82
N ILE A 379 -40.37 -6.98 16.12
CA ILE A 379 -40.03 -8.15 15.31
C ILE A 379 -39.92 -9.41 16.18
N PHE A 380 -39.30 -9.29 17.35
CA PHE A 380 -39.15 -10.40 18.28
C PHE A 380 -40.51 -10.88 18.80
N GLU A 381 -41.41 -9.95 19.16
CA GLU A 381 -42.78 -10.26 19.58
C GLU A 381 -43.58 -10.96 18.46
N ASP A 382 -43.48 -10.50 17.20
CA ASP A 382 -44.12 -11.14 16.03
C ASP A 382 -43.53 -12.54 15.75
N LEU A 383 -42.22 -12.72 15.91
CA LEU A 383 -41.56 -14.03 15.80
C LEU A 383 -41.99 -14.97 16.93
N GLU A 384 -42.10 -14.47 18.15
CA GLU A 384 -42.55 -15.25 19.31
C GLU A 384 -44.01 -15.69 19.14
N GLU A 385 -44.88 -14.80 18.64
CA GLU A 385 -46.27 -15.13 18.32
C GLU A 385 -46.35 -16.19 17.21
N LYS A 386 -45.58 -16.04 16.13
CA LYS A 386 -45.48 -17.05 15.05
C LYS A 386 -44.94 -18.39 15.54
N LEU A 387 -43.98 -18.38 16.47
CA LEU A 387 -43.47 -19.59 17.12
C LEU A 387 -44.53 -20.24 17.99
N LYS A 388 -45.28 -19.48 18.80
CA LYS A 388 -46.42 -20.00 19.58
C LYS A 388 -47.50 -20.61 18.68
N LEU A 389 -47.81 -19.98 17.53
CA LEU A 389 -48.73 -20.54 16.54
C LEU A 389 -48.22 -21.88 15.97
N ARG A 390 -46.94 -21.97 15.59
CA ARG A 390 -46.31 -23.22 15.14
C ARG A 390 -46.26 -24.30 16.22
N SER A 391 -46.04 -23.89 17.47
CA SER A 391 -46.06 -24.78 18.63
C SER A 391 -47.46 -25.37 18.85
N SER A 392 -48.49 -24.55 18.62
CA SER A 392 -49.90 -24.95 18.70
C SER A 392 -50.32 -25.86 17.55
N GLU A 393 -49.76 -25.69 16.35
CA GLU A 393 -49.94 -26.61 15.20
C GLU A 393 -49.28 -27.98 15.42
N ILE A 394 -48.23 -28.06 16.24
CA ILE A 394 -47.50 -29.29 16.54
C ILE A 394 -48.13 -30.06 17.72
N GLN A 395 -49.12 -29.49 18.42
CA GLN A 395 -49.73 -30.07 19.62
C GLN A 395 -50.88 -31.07 19.34
N ASN A 396 -50.74 -31.88 18.29
CA ASN A 396 -51.43 -33.17 18.14
C ASN A 396 -50.40 -34.28 18.29
N VAL A 397 -49.92 -34.52 19.52
CA VAL A 397 -49.46 -35.80 20.09
C VAL A 397 -49.06 -35.54 21.56
N VAL A 398 -49.55 -36.41 22.43
CA VAL A 398 -49.52 -36.35 23.91
C VAL A 398 -48.08 -36.45 24.48
N PRO A 399 -47.78 -35.85 25.66
CA PRO A 399 -46.42 -35.61 26.12
C PRO A 399 -45.85 -36.73 26.98
N LEU A 400 -44.52 -36.93 26.92
CA LEU A 400 -43.77 -37.74 27.87
C LEU A 400 -42.72 -36.88 28.56
N GLN A 401 -42.90 -36.66 29.86
CA GLN A 401 -41.89 -36.11 30.76
C GLN A 401 -40.65 -37.00 30.76
N HIS A 402 -39.47 -36.40 30.65
CA HIS A 402 -38.31 -36.91 31.36
C HIS A 402 -37.37 -35.77 31.74
N ASP A 403 -37.17 -35.65 33.06
CA ASP A 403 -36.09 -34.93 33.72
C ASP A 403 -34.74 -35.38 33.18
N LEU A 404 -34.01 -34.47 32.55
CA LEU A 404 -32.55 -34.50 32.45
C LEU A 404 -32.07 -33.04 32.46
N LYS A 405 -31.46 -32.62 33.57
CA LYS A 405 -30.65 -31.40 33.64
C LYS A 405 -29.33 -31.62 32.88
N PRO A 406 -28.90 -30.67 32.05
CA PRO A 406 -27.49 -30.46 31.78
C PRO A 406 -27.07 -29.01 32.12
N ASP A 407 -26.06 -28.93 32.99
CA ASP A 407 -24.87 -28.07 32.89
C ASP A 407 -25.02 -26.58 32.51
N GLU A 408 -24.98 -25.70 33.52
CA GLU A 408 -24.78 -24.26 33.33
C GLU A 408 -23.27 -23.95 33.28
N SER A 409 -22.67 -24.06 32.09
CA SER A 409 -21.37 -23.45 31.81
C SER A 409 -21.53 -21.93 31.66
N GLU A 410 -21.26 -21.23 32.74
CA GLU A 410 -20.33 -20.08 32.77
C GLU A 410 -20.35 -19.12 31.56
N CYS A 411 -21.19 -18.09 31.62
CA CYS A 411 -20.96 -16.80 30.94
C CYS A 411 -21.63 -15.69 31.77
N ARG A 412 -21.00 -15.28 32.88
CA ARG A 412 -21.36 -14.05 33.58
C ARG A 412 -20.54 -12.88 33.07
N ASP A 413 -21.26 -11.99 32.41
CA ASP A 413 -21.11 -10.54 32.33
C ASP A 413 -20.02 -9.92 33.22
N VAL A 414 -19.02 -9.30 32.60
CA VAL A 414 -18.00 -8.49 33.28
C VAL A 414 -18.23 -7.03 32.94
N HIS A 415 -18.94 -6.33 33.83
CA HIS A 415 -18.88 -4.87 33.89
C HIS A 415 -17.49 -4.44 34.37
N ILE A 416 -16.75 -3.74 33.51
CA ILE A 416 -15.48 -3.11 33.85
C ILE A 416 -15.77 -1.70 34.40
N THR A 417 -15.64 -1.55 35.72
CA THR A 417 -15.36 -0.27 36.37
C THR A 417 -14.22 -0.44 37.37
N THR A 418 -13.04 0.00 36.94
CA THR A 418 -12.00 0.74 37.67
C THR A 418 -12.00 0.77 39.21
N ALA A 419 -10.97 0.16 39.82
CA ALA A 419 -10.08 0.68 40.89
C ALA A 419 -9.21 -0.49 41.42
N VAL A 420 -7.90 -0.51 41.15
CA VAL A 420 -6.81 -0.21 42.11
C VAL A 420 -7.02 -0.86 43.48
N ASP A 421 -6.36 -2.01 43.76
CA ASP A 421 -5.22 -2.04 44.70
C ASP A 421 -4.58 -3.44 44.87
N SER A 422 -3.25 -3.41 44.90
CA SER A 422 -2.30 -4.18 45.72
C SER A 422 -2.35 -5.72 45.81
N CYS A 423 -1.34 -6.33 45.19
CA CYS A 423 -0.87 -7.70 45.40
C CYS A 423 -0.34 -7.95 46.83
N GLN A 424 -0.71 -9.08 47.44
CA GLN A 424 0.07 -9.76 48.46
C GLN A 424 0.56 -11.10 47.93
N VAL A 425 1.89 -11.26 47.91
CA VAL A 425 2.64 -12.45 47.52
C VAL A 425 2.76 -13.38 48.74
N ILE A 426 2.41 -14.65 48.55
CA ILE A 426 2.74 -15.73 49.47
C ILE A 426 4.08 -16.35 49.06
N LYS A 427 5.02 -16.29 50.01
CA LYS A 427 6.17 -17.16 50.31
C LYS A 427 6.46 -18.31 49.34
N HIS A 428 7.72 -18.41 48.91
CA HIS A 428 8.33 -19.71 48.63
C HIS A 428 9.80 -19.75 49.06
N GLU A 429 10.17 -20.89 49.61
CA GLU A 429 11.44 -21.26 50.24
C GLU A 429 12.60 -21.38 49.24
N GLU A 430 13.81 -21.05 49.72
CA GLU A 430 15.10 -21.33 49.09
C GLU A 430 15.46 -22.83 49.13
N PRO A 431 16.41 -23.24 48.27
CA PRO A 431 17.52 -24.04 48.76
C PRO A 431 18.91 -23.52 48.33
N SER A 432 19.83 -23.72 49.27
CA SER A 432 21.27 -23.40 49.33
C SER A 432 22.17 -24.13 48.32
N PHE A 433 23.27 -23.49 47.86
CA PHE A 433 24.67 -23.75 48.26
C PHE A 433 25.69 -23.16 47.26
N GLY A 434 26.71 -22.45 47.79
CA GLY A 434 27.87 -21.99 47.02
C GLY A 434 28.83 -21.14 47.86
N LYS A 435 29.69 -21.81 48.62
CA LYS A 435 30.75 -21.30 49.52
C LYS A 435 31.89 -20.61 48.73
N ILE A 436 32.44 -19.49 49.23
CA ILE A 436 33.88 -19.17 49.30
C ILE A 436 34.12 -18.11 50.41
N THR A 437 35.24 -18.34 51.10
CA THR A 437 35.85 -17.81 52.32
C THR A 437 36.27 -16.34 52.34
N ALA A 438 36.23 -15.70 53.53
CA ALA A 438 37.41 -15.09 54.18
C ALA A 438 37.07 -14.61 55.60
N GLU A 439 37.86 -15.09 56.57
CA GLU A 439 37.81 -14.81 58.00
C GLU A 439 38.50 -13.49 58.38
N SER A 440 38.01 -12.83 59.45
CA SER A 440 38.78 -12.32 60.61
C SER A 440 38.27 -10.98 61.17
N ARG A 441 37.49 -11.04 62.26
CA ARG A 441 37.52 -10.15 63.45
C ARG A 441 36.34 -10.47 64.37
N ALA A 442 36.53 -11.41 65.29
CA ALA A 442 35.50 -11.81 66.26
C ALA A 442 35.70 -11.22 67.68
N ASP A 443 36.84 -10.63 68.02
CA ASP A 443 37.16 -10.41 69.44
C ASP A 443 36.81 -9.02 70.01
N ALA A 444 36.17 -8.14 69.23
CA ALA A 444 35.74 -6.82 69.72
C ALA A 444 34.22 -6.73 70.01
N SER A 445 33.44 -7.73 69.58
CA SER A 445 31.97 -7.70 69.69
C SER A 445 31.44 -8.30 71.00
N GLU A 446 32.22 -9.14 71.67
CA GLU A 446 31.74 -9.87 72.86
C GLU A 446 31.92 -9.07 74.16
N ALA A 447 32.92 -8.18 74.22
CA ALA A 447 33.16 -7.31 75.37
C ALA A 447 32.14 -6.15 75.50
N LEU A 448 31.55 -5.70 74.38
CA LEU A 448 30.53 -4.64 74.39
C LEU A 448 29.14 -5.19 74.78
N ALA A 449 28.87 -6.46 74.47
CA ALA A 449 27.61 -7.11 74.77
C ALA A 449 27.44 -7.39 76.28
N GLN A 450 28.53 -7.67 77.00
CA GLN A 450 28.48 -7.89 78.45
C GLN A 450 28.32 -6.59 79.26
N ALA A 451 28.79 -5.44 78.76
CA ALA A 451 28.67 -4.16 79.47
C ALA A 451 27.26 -3.54 79.43
N LEU A 452 26.39 -3.97 78.51
CA LEU A 452 25.02 -3.47 78.36
C LEU A 452 23.97 -4.27 79.15
N GLN A 453 24.35 -5.41 79.76
CA GLN A 453 23.41 -6.28 80.47
C GLN A 453 23.23 -5.91 81.96
N GLU A 454 24.03 -5.01 82.54
CA GLU A 454 24.05 -4.80 84.01
C GLU A 454 23.30 -3.56 84.52
N LYS A 455 22.57 -2.80 83.70
CA LYS A 455 22.04 -1.49 84.14
C LYS A 455 20.59 -1.15 83.78
N LEU A 456 19.69 -2.12 83.59
CA LEU A 456 18.25 -1.82 83.43
C LEU A 456 17.34 -2.91 84.04
N GLN A 457 17.26 -2.93 85.37
CA GLN A 457 16.08 -3.43 86.07
C GLN A 457 15.14 -2.24 86.30
N GLU A 458 14.16 -2.03 85.42
CA GLU A 458 12.89 -1.35 85.71
C GLU A 458 11.89 -1.57 84.53
N PRO A 459 10.62 -1.96 84.78
CA PRO A 459 9.75 -2.58 83.78
C PRO A 459 8.99 -1.60 82.85
N ILE A 460 9.47 -0.37 82.68
CA ILE A 460 8.77 0.66 81.88
C ILE A 460 9.55 1.03 80.59
N PHE A 461 10.84 0.73 80.48
CA PHE A 461 11.67 1.09 79.31
C PHE A 461 11.66 0.08 78.15
N THR A 462 11.14 -1.13 78.33
CA THR A 462 11.17 -2.18 77.31
C THR A 462 10.14 -2.02 76.19
N LYS A 463 9.11 -1.19 76.38
CA LYS A 463 8.09 -0.93 75.34
C LYS A 463 8.52 0.14 74.34
N ILE A 464 9.19 1.20 74.81
CA ILE A 464 9.64 2.33 73.98
C ILE A 464 10.88 1.96 73.14
N ALA A 465 11.78 1.11 73.65
CA ALA A 465 12.99 0.69 72.93
C ALA A 465 12.75 -0.38 71.85
N ALA A 466 11.64 -1.12 71.94
CA ALA A 466 11.24 -2.10 70.92
C ALA A 466 10.53 -1.41 69.73
N GLU A 467 9.67 -0.43 70.00
CA GLU A 467 9.07 0.43 68.97
C GLU A 467 10.16 1.25 68.25
N SER A 468 11.11 1.84 68.97
CA SER A 468 12.18 2.63 68.32
C SER A 468 13.18 1.81 67.48
N ARG A 469 13.35 0.50 67.75
CA ARG A 469 14.20 -0.39 66.93
C ARG A 469 13.49 -0.92 65.70
N ALA A 470 12.19 -1.16 65.79
CA ALA A 470 11.36 -1.52 64.64
C ALA A 470 11.34 -0.37 63.63
N ASP A 471 11.10 0.86 64.10
CA ASP A 471 11.09 2.07 63.27
C ASP A 471 12.44 2.34 62.60
N ALA A 472 13.56 2.09 63.32
CA ALA A 472 14.90 2.24 62.75
C ALA A 472 15.24 1.17 61.69
N SER A 473 14.78 -0.07 61.90
CA SER A 473 14.96 -1.17 60.93
C SER A 473 14.11 -0.95 59.68
N GLU A 474 12.90 -0.44 59.84
CA GLU A 474 11.98 -0.11 58.75
C GLU A 474 12.49 1.10 57.95
N ALA A 475 12.97 2.15 58.63
CA ALA A 475 13.61 3.29 57.99
C ALA A 475 14.88 2.89 57.20
N PHE A 476 15.67 1.94 57.71
CA PHE A 476 16.84 1.44 57.00
C PHE A 476 16.46 0.59 55.77
N ALA A 477 15.44 -0.27 55.89
CA ALA A 477 14.93 -1.06 54.76
C ALA A 477 14.34 -0.15 53.67
N GLN A 478 13.59 0.87 54.06
CA GLN A 478 13.06 1.91 53.18
C GLN A 478 14.18 2.67 52.46
N ALA A 479 15.21 3.11 53.19
CA ALA A 479 16.36 3.79 52.61
C ALA A 479 17.15 2.89 51.64
N LEU A 480 17.24 1.58 51.92
CA LEU A 480 17.88 0.62 51.04
C LEU A 480 17.07 0.44 49.75
N GLN A 481 15.74 0.32 49.86
CA GLN A 481 14.83 0.20 48.74
C GLN A 481 14.83 1.45 47.86
N GLU A 482 14.85 2.64 48.47
CA GLU A 482 15.00 3.92 47.78
C GLU A 482 16.35 4.03 47.06
N LYS A 483 17.43 3.57 47.67
CA LYS A 483 18.76 3.57 47.04
C LYS A 483 18.86 2.58 45.87
N VAL A 484 18.24 1.41 45.99
CA VAL A 484 18.13 0.44 44.89
C VAL A 484 17.27 1.02 43.75
N GLY A 485 16.15 1.67 44.08
CA GLY A 485 15.33 2.38 43.11
C GLY A 485 16.08 3.50 42.38
N ALA A 486 16.86 4.29 43.13
CA ALA A 486 17.70 5.34 42.56
C ALA A 486 18.80 4.79 41.64
N LEU A 487 19.44 3.68 42.01
CA LEU A 487 20.46 3.02 41.18
C LEU A 487 19.86 2.42 39.89
N LEU A 488 18.66 1.84 39.95
CA LEU A 488 17.93 1.36 38.78
C LEU A 488 17.59 2.50 37.81
N LEU A 489 17.12 3.63 38.34
CA LEU A 489 16.84 4.81 37.53
C LEU A 489 18.11 5.40 36.90
N LEU A 490 19.24 5.42 37.62
CA LEU A 490 20.53 5.84 37.08
C LEU A 490 21.01 4.89 35.98
N SER A 491 20.87 3.58 36.17
CA SER A 491 21.24 2.58 35.16
C SER A 491 20.39 2.71 33.88
N GLN A 492 19.08 2.93 34.01
CA GLN A 492 18.21 3.18 32.85
C GLN A 492 18.51 4.53 32.18
N GLN A 493 18.97 5.53 32.94
CA GLN A 493 19.39 6.80 32.38
C GLN A 493 20.70 6.67 31.59
N GLU A 494 21.65 5.88 32.10
CA GLU A 494 22.92 5.60 31.41
C GLU A 494 22.69 4.83 30.11
N GLU A 495 21.80 3.83 30.10
CA GLU A 495 21.42 3.13 28.86
C GLU A 495 20.74 4.06 27.83
N ARG A 496 19.85 4.96 28.29
CA ARG A 496 19.23 5.97 27.42
C ARG A 496 20.26 6.93 26.84
N TYR A 497 21.22 7.38 27.65
CA TYR A 497 22.29 8.25 27.20
C TYR A 497 23.16 7.56 26.14
N LEU A 498 23.54 6.30 26.37
CA LEU A 498 24.34 5.53 25.41
C LEU A 498 23.57 5.27 24.10
N HIS A 499 22.27 5.04 24.19
CA HIS A 499 21.41 4.86 23.01
C HIS A 499 21.26 6.15 22.21
N GLU A 500 21.05 7.28 22.88
CA GLU A 500 20.97 8.62 22.28
C GLU A 500 22.31 9.01 21.62
N GLU A 501 23.44 8.73 22.26
CA GLU A 501 24.77 8.94 21.69
C GLU A 501 24.97 8.11 20.40
N ASN A 502 24.55 6.85 20.40
CA ASN A 502 24.63 5.97 19.22
C ASN A 502 23.73 6.45 18.07
N ILE A 503 22.50 6.88 18.36
CA ILE A 503 21.58 7.46 17.37
C ILE A 503 22.18 8.75 16.80
N ASN A 504 22.68 9.64 17.65
CA ASN A 504 23.31 10.89 17.22
C ASN A 504 24.54 10.63 16.35
N ALA A 505 25.38 9.64 16.68
CA ALA A 505 26.51 9.24 15.86
C ALA A 505 26.09 8.64 14.50
N ALA A 506 24.96 7.92 14.44
CA ALA A 506 24.40 7.41 13.18
C ALA A 506 23.81 8.54 12.32
N LEU A 507 23.08 9.47 12.93
CA LEU A 507 22.54 10.66 12.27
C LEU A 507 23.66 11.55 11.73
N GLN A 508 24.71 11.80 12.52
CA GLN A 508 25.85 12.59 12.08
C GLN A 508 26.53 11.97 10.84
N ARG A 509 26.72 10.64 10.83
CA ARG A 509 27.24 9.93 9.65
C ARG A 509 26.36 10.11 8.42
N LYS A 510 25.04 10.12 8.59
CA LYS A 510 24.09 10.35 7.49
C LYS A 510 24.12 11.79 6.99
N VAL A 511 24.27 12.77 7.88
CA VAL A 511 24.48 14.18 7.51
C VAL A 511 25.77 14.33 6.71
N ASP A 512 26.88 13.75 7.16
CA ASP A 512 28.17 13.83 6.47
C ASP A 512 28.12 13.14 5.09
N GLU A 513 27.38 12.03 4.97
CA GLU A 513 27.12 11.34 3.70
C GLU A 513 26.31 12.19 2.73
N LEU A 514 25.23 12.82 3.21
CA LEU A 514 24.42 13.72 2.40
C LEU A 514 25.20 14.95 1.96
N GLN A 515 26.02 15.53 2.83
CA GLN A 515 26.90 16.65 2.48
C GLN A 515 27.90 16.27 1.38
N ARG A 516 28.52 15.08 1.47
CA ARG A 516 29.39 14.56 0.40
C ARG A 516 28.64 14.35 -0.91
N ASN A 517 27.44 13.77 -0.87
CA ASN A 517 26.64 13.53 -2.07
C ASN A 517 26.22 14.85 -2.73
N VAL A 518 25.80 15.84 -1.95
CA VAL A 518 25.45 17.17 -2.48
C VAL A 518 26.68 17.83 -3.12
N LEU A 519 27.85 17.77 -2.48
CA LEU A 519 29.08 18.31 -3.05
C LEU A 519 29.44 17.61 -4.37
N GLN A 520 29.32 16.28 -4.43
CA GLN A 520 29.57 15.50 -5.64
C GLN A 520 28.61 15.87 -6.77
N VAL A 521 27.30 15.84 -6.50
CA VAL A 521 26.26 16.19 -7.50
C VAL A 521 26.44 17.63 -7.98
N THR A 522 26.83 18.55 -7.08
CA THR A 522 27.12 19.94 -7.45
C THR A 522 28.34 20.02 -8.37
N ASN A 523 29.43 19.31 -8.04
CA ASN A 523 30.62 19.27 -8.89
C ASN A 523 30.35 18.64 -10.26
N GLU A 524 29.57 17.56 -10.32
CA GLU A 524 29.15 16.93 -11.58
C GLU A 524 28.24 17.84 -12.40
N LYS A 525 27.31 18.57 -11.75
CA LYS A 525 26.47 19.56 -12.41
C LYS A 525 27.29 20.74 -12.95
N VAL A 526 28.27 21.23 -12.19
CA VAL A 526 29.18 22.28 -12.66
C VAL A 526 30.02 21.78 -13.85
N ARG A 527 30.54 20.56 -13.78
CA ARG A 527 31.31 19.94 -14.87
C ARG A 527 30.46 19.81 -16.15
N THR A 528 29.23 19.32 -16.04
CA THR A 528 28.33 19.19 -17.20
C THR A 528 27.91 20.53 -17.77
N LEU A 529 27.71 21.56 -16.93
CA LEU A 529 27.47 22.93 -17.38
C LEU A 529 28.69 23.53 -18.09
N MET A 530 29.91 23.27 -17.60
CA MET A 530 31.15 23.67 -18.28
C MET A 530 31.30 22.97 -19.65
N GLU A 531 31.03 21.67 -19.71
CA GLU A 531 31.05 20.90 -20.97
C GLU A 531 30.02 21.44 -21.97
N LEU A 532 28.81 21.77 -21.49
CA LEU A 532 27.75 22.38 -22.30
C LEU A 532 28.15 23.76 -22.83
N ALA A 533 28.82 24.57 -22.01
CA ALA A 533 29.35 25.87 -22.44
C ALA A 533 30.42 25.68 -23.53
N ARG A 534 31.31 24.69 -23.40
CA ARG A 534 32.33 24.32 -24.39
C ARG A 534 31.70 23.89 -25.71
N LEU A 535 30.72 22.98 -25.65
CA LEU A 535 29.96 22.51 -26.81
C LEU A 535 29.20 23.64 -27.52
N ARG A 536 28.63 24.58 -26.77
CA ARG A 536 28.01 25.78 -27.36
C ARG A 536 29.02 26.66 -28.07
N GLN A 537 30.22 26.84 -27.51
CA GLN A 537 31.30 27.59 -28.14
C GLN A 537 31.79 26.92 -29.43
N GLU A 538 31.95 25.60 -29.42
CA GLU A 538 32.33 24.81 -30.61
C GLU A 538 31.24 24.85 -31.69
N TYR A 539 29.97 24.72 -31.30
CA TYR A 539 28.84 24.86 -32.23
C TYR A 539 28.79 26.24 -32.86
N GLN A 540 29.02 27.30 -32.08
CA GLN A 540 29.06 28.67 -32.59
C GLN A 540 30.26 28.86 -33.55
N SER A 541 31.43 28.33 -33.21
CA SER A 541 32.60 28.34 -34.11
C SER A 541 32.35 27.57 -35.41
N LEU A 542 31.66 26.43 -35.36
CA LEU A 542 31.31 25.62 -36.53
C LEU A 542 30.24 26.30 -37.39
N LYS A 543 29.28 26.97 -36.75
CA LYS A 543 28.27 27.79 -37.42
C LYS A 543 28.91 28.98 -38.14
N ASP A 544 29.83 29.68 -37.48
CA ASP A 544 30.55 30.81 -38.07
C ASP A 544 31.44 30.36 -39.25
N LYS A 545 32.05 29.17 -39.16
CA LYS A 545 32.79 28.51 -40.26
C LYS A 545 31.88 28.11 -41.43
N MET A 546 30.66 27.60 -41.17
CA MET A 546 29.70 27.22 -42.21
C MET A 546 29.03 28.43 -42.90
N SER A 547 28.90 29.57 -42.21
CA SER A 547 28.47 30.82 -42.85
C SER A 547 29.59 31.53 -43.64
N GLY A 548 30.84 31.06 -43.53
CA GLY A 548 32.02 31.66 -44.18
C GLY A 548 32.39 31.10 -45.55
N THR A 549 31.70 30.06 -46.06
CA THR A 549 32.04 29.40 -47.34
C THR A 549 30.89 29.49 -48.35
N ARG A 550 30.70 30.68 -48.92
CA ARG A 550 30.13 30.83 -50.27
C ARG A 550 30.92 31.90 -51.00
N ASP A 551 31.91 31.45 -51.75
CA ASP A 551 32.28 32.03 -53.04
C ASP A 551 33.04 30.98 -53.84
N GLY A 552 32.62 30.75 -55.08
CA GLY A 552 33.43 30.05 -56.09
C GLY A 552 32.85 28.76 -56.68
N GLU A 553 32.22 28.94 -57.84
CA GLU A 553 32.44 28.15 -59.07
C GLU A 553 31.50 26.98 -59.43
N ALA A 554 31.10 27.02 -60.71
CA ALA A 554 30.07 26.27 -61.38
C ALA A 554 30.49 24.84 -61.76
N THR A 555 29.53 23.93 -62.05
CA THR A 555 29.10 23.52 -63.40
C THR A 555 28.32 22.19 -63.34
N GLU A 556 27.14 22.18 -63.99
CA GLU A 556 26.38 21.10 -64.64
C GLU A 556 26.26 19.64 -64.12
N LYS A 557 24.98 19.21 -64.12
CA LYS A 557 24.37 17.96 -64.64
C LYS A 557 24.06 16.78 -63.70
N SER A 558 22.75 16.52 -63.65
CA SER A 558 22.05 15.24 -63.87
C SER A 558 21.48 14.48 -62.65
N GLY A 559 20.14 14.50 -62.58
CA GLY A 559 19.31 13.35 -62.20
C GLY A 559 19.15 13.02 -60.72
N GLY A 560 18.16 13.63 -60.05
CA GLY A 560 17.74 13.25 -58.70
C GLY A 560 16.22 13.20 -58.57
N MET A 561 15.71 11.99 -58.37
CA MET A 561 14.31 11.63 -58.15
C MET A 561 13.70 12.39 -56.97
N VAL A 562 12.53 12.99 -57.21
CA VAL A 562 11.69 13.67 -56.22
C VAL A 562 11.13 12.66 -55.23
N MET A 563 11.40 12.85 -53.95
CA MET A 563 10.63 12.27 -52.84
C MET A 563 10.10 13.41 -51.95
N SER A 564 8.78 13.47 -51.87
CA SER A 564 7.97 14.55 -51.30
C SER A 564 8.14 14.72 -49.79
N ASN A 565 8.42 15.95 -49.35
CA ASN A 565 8.24 16.40 -47.95
C ASN A 565 6.78 16.83 -47.72
N GLU A 566 5.92 15.90 -47.30
CA GLU A 566 4.49 16.20 -47.02
C GLU A 566 4.08 16.10 -45.54
N LYS A 567 4.99 15.74 -44.61
CA LYS A 567 4.58 15.44 -43.22
C LYS A 567 4.75 16.58 -42.20
N GLU A 568 5.41 17.68 -42.55
CA GLU A 568 5.70 18.75 -41.57
C GLU A 568 4.59 19.82 -41.47
N GLY A 569 3.65 19.86 -42.43
CA GLY A 569 2.55 20.84 -42.45
C GLY A 569 1.29 20.44 -41.69
N ARG A 570 1.08 19.15 -41.39
CA ARG A 570 -0.18 18.64 -40.82
C ARG A 570 -0.24 18.78 -39.29
N LEU A 571 0.89 18.61 -38.60
CA LEU A 571 0.99 18.73 -37.15
C LEU A 571 0.78 20.16 -36.65
N LYS A 572 1.26 21.17 -37.39
CA LYS A 572 1.15 22.58 -36.99
C LYS A 572 -0.26 23.16 -37.14
N ASN A 573 -1.11 22.54 -37.97
CA ASN A 573 -2.49 22.97 -38.19
C ASN A 573 -3.51 22.30 -37.25
N MET A 574 -3.16 21.17 -36.61
CA MET A 574 -3.95 20.58 -35.52
C MET A 574 -3.85 21.38 -34.21
N TRP A 575 -2.76 22.14 -34.04
CA TRP A 575 -2.48 22.91 -32.82
C TRP A 575 -2.98 24.36 -32.90
N LYS A 576 -3.79 24.69 -33.92
CA LYS A 576 -4.36 26.04 -34.08
C LYS A 576 -5.71 26.16 -33.38
N LYS A 577 -5.66 26.77 -32.19
CA LYS A 577 -6.62 27.75 -31.62
C LYS A 577 -8.09 27.37 -31.40
N SER A 578 -8.66 26.33 -32.00
CA SER A 578 -10.09 26.02 -31.84
C SER A 578 -10.41 25.19 -30.59
N TYR A 579 -9.48 24.35 -30.12
CA TYR A 579 -9.70 23.57 -28.90
C TYR A 579 -9.38 24.39 -27.64
N ILE A 580 -8.25 25.10 -27.60
CA ILE A 580 -7.80 25.84 -26.40
C ILE A 580 -8.75 26.96 -25.97
N ASN A 581 -9.43 27.63 -26.91
CA ASN A 581 -10.37 28.72 -26.57
C ASN A 581 -11.69 28.23 -25.95
N ARG A 582 -11.99 26.92 -26.01
CA ARG A 582 -13.14 26.32 -25.28
C ARG A 582 -12.84 26.14 -23.78
N TRP A 583 -11.56 26.12 -23.40
CA TRP A 583 -11.11 25.72 -22.06
C TRP A 583 -10.67 26.89 -21.16
N ILE A 584 -10.65 28.13 -21.68
CA ILE A 584 -10.06 29.28 -20.97
C ILE A 584 -11.10 30.27 -20.41
N ASP A 585 -12.39 30.19 -20.77
CA ASP A 585 -13.39 31.15 -20.24
C ASP A 585 -14.76 30.50 -19.93
N PRO A 586 -15.11 30.27 -18.65
CA PRO A 586 -16.45 29.80 -18.26
C PRO A 586 -17.49 30.92 -18.18
N SER A 587 -17.16 32.20 -18.41
CA SER A 587 -18.07 33.32 -18.12
C SER A 587 -19.04 33.70 -19.25
N SER A 588 -18.98 33.03 -20.41
CA SER A 588 -19.86 33.32 -21.55
C SER A 588 -21.04 32.35 -21.64
N ARG A 589 -21.89 32.27 -20.61
CA ARG A 589 -23.19 31.57 -20.74
C ARG A 589 -24.27 32.24 -19.92
N GLU A 590 -24.58 33.46 -20.31
CA GLU A 590 -25.83 34.12 -19.94
C GLU A 590 -26.94 33.59 -20.86
N GLY A 591 -27.88 32.84 -20.29
CA GLY A 591 -29.11 32.44 -21.00
C GLY A 591 -29.68 31.09 -20.56
N GLY A 592 -30.71 31.14 -19.71
CA GLY A 592 -31.74 30.09 -19.63
C GLY A 592 -31.82 29.34 -18.31
N SER A 593 -32.73 29.82 -17.45
CA SER A 593 -33.32 29.11 -16.31
C SER A 593 -33.68 27.66 -16.63
N HIS A 594 -33.29 26.70 -15.77
CA HIS A 594 -34.20 25.78 -15.09
C HIS A 594 -33.40 24.84 -14.15
N SER A 595 -33.88 24.73 -12.92
CA SER A 595 -33.41 23.87 -11.82
C SER A 595 -33.07 22.44 -12.21
N ASN A 596 -31.96 21.87 -11.73
CA ASN A 596 -31.81 20.45 -11.35
C ASN A 596 -30.49 20.20 -10.60
N THR A 597 -30.59 19.83 -9.32
CA THR A 597 -29.48 19.60 -8.37
C THR A 597 -28.69 18.31 -8.61
N GLU A 598 -29.01 17.53 -9.65
CA GLU A 598 -28.30 16.28 -10.01
C GLU A 598 -27.18 16.48 -11.05
N ALA A 599 -27.23 17.55 -11.85
CA ALA A 599 -26.22 17.84 -12.87
C ALA A 599 -24.88 18.32 -12.26
N ASP A 600 -24.94 18.98 -11.10
CA ASP A 600 -23.75 19.48 -10.40
C ASP A 600 -22.87 18.34 -9.82
N ASN A 601 -23.48 17.21 -9.43
CA ASN A 601 -22.74 16.03 -8.96
C ASN A 601 -22.11 15.24 -10.11
N ALA A 602 -22.79 15.11 -11.25
CA ALA A 602 -22.24 14.47 -12.44
C ALA A 602 -21.05 15.27 -13.02
N GLY A 603 -21.18 16.61 -13.09
CA GLY A 603 -20.09 17.48 -13.51
C GLY A 603 -18.87 17.46 -12.57
N ASN A 604 -19.08 17.24 -11.27
CA ASN A 604 -17.99 17.14 -10.29
C ASN A 604 -17.26 15.79 -10.39
N ILE A 605 -17.98 14.69 -10.68
CA ILE A 605 -17.39 13.37 -10.96
C ILE A 605 -16.60 13.41 -12.27
N ASP A 606 -17.12 14.06 -13.31
CA ASP A 606 -16.42 14.21 -14.59
C ASP A 606 -15.21 15.14 -14.47
N TYR A 607 -15.27 16.16 -13.61
CA TYR A 607 -14.12 17.02 -13.31
C TYR A 607 -13.02 16.29 -12.52
N ALA A 608 -13.41 15.46 -11.55
CA ALA A 608 -12.46 14.61 -10.81
C ALA A 608 -11.83 13.55 -11.73
N ARG A 609 -12.64 12.90 -12.58
CA ARG A 609 -12.17 11.98 -13.63
C ARG A 609 -11.19 12.67 -14.58
N MET A 610 -11.53 13.85 -15.07
CA MET A 610 -10.68 14.64 -15.95
C MET A 610 -9.37 15.10 -15.29
N LYS A 611 -9.37 15.36 -13.97
CA LYS A 611 -8.13 15.63 -13.21
C LYS A 611 -7.22 14.40 -13.12
N VAL A 612 -7.80 13.22 -12.91
CA VAL A 612 -7.07 11.95 -12.90
C VAL A 612 -6.50 11.66 -14.29
N GLU A 613 -7.28 11.87 -15.35
CA GLU A 613 -6.83 11.70 -16.74
C GLU A 613 -5.70 12.70 -17.10
N TYR A 614 -5.84 13.96 -16.70
CA TYR A 614 -4.78 14.97 -16.90
C TYR A 614 -3.49 14.60 -16.15
N ALA A 615 -3.60 14.11 -14.92
CA ALA A 615 -2.45 13.68 -14.13
C ALA A 615 -1.75 12.47 -14.77
N ALA A 616 -2.51 11.47 -15.22
CA ALA A 616 -1.97 10.29 -15.90
C ALA A 616 -1.29 10.63 -17.24
N VAL A 617 -1.89 11.52 -18.04
CA VAL A 617 -1.28 12.00 -19.30
C VAL A 617 -0.01 12.80 -19.03
N LYS A 618 0.00 13.62 -17.97
CA LYS A 618 1.19 14.38 -17.57
C LYS A 618 2.32 13.46 -17.11
N GLU A 619 2.02 12.44 -16.31
CA GLU A 619 2.99 11.44 -15.85
C GLU A 619 3.56 10.63 -17.03
N SER A 620 2.71 10.22 -17.99
CA SER A 620 3.14 9.57 -19.23
C SER A 620 4.05 10.46 -20.08
N LEU A 621 3.73 11.76 -20.19
CA LEU A 621 4.55 12.74 -20.90
C LEU A 621 5.93 12.96 -20.23
N GLU A 622 5.96 13.03 -18.90
CA GLU A 622 7.20 13.16 -18.12
C GLU A 622 8.06 11.89 -18.23
N SER A 623 7.45 10.70 -18.14
CA SER A 623 8.09 9.40 -18.37
C SER A 623 8.70 9.28 -19.78
N MET A 624 7.96 9.71 -20.82
CA MET A 624 8.47 9.79 -22.20
C MET A 624 9.65 10.77 -22.32
N GLY A 625 9.63 11.88 -21.58
CA GLY A 625 10.74 12.83 -21.51
C GLY A 625 12.01 12.21 -20.93
N HIS A 626 11.88 11.44 -19.84
CA HIS A 626 12.99 10.67 -19.27
C HIS A 626 13.49 9.59 -20.22
N LEU A 627 12.60 8.86 -20.88
CA LEU A 627 12.94 7.83 -21.85
C LEU A 627 13.73 8.40 -23.04
N THR A 628 13.21 9.46 -23.66
CA THR A 628 13.86 10.14 -24.80
C THR A 628 15.25 10.64 -24.42
N THR A 629 15.41 11.12 -23.18
CA THR A 629 16.70 11.58 -22.66
C THR A 629 17.68 10.42 -22.47
N SER A 630 17.22 9.30 -21.90
CA SER A 630 18.02 8.08 -21.73
C SER A 630 18.46 7.48 -23.06
N ILE A 631 17.55 7.35 -24.03
CA ILE A 631 17.87 6.86 -25.38
C ILE A 631 18.87 7.79 -26.08
N ARG A 632 18.67 9.11 -25.97
CA ARG A 632 19.61 10.08 -26.55
C ARG A 632 21.00 9.98 -25.91
N ARG A 633 21.08 9.76 -24.59
CA ARG A 633 22.36 9.55 -23.89
C ARG A 633 23.06 8.28 -24.36
N LEU A 634 22.33 7.16 -24.47
CA LEU A 634 22.90 5.90 -24.98
C LEU A 634 23.38 6.02 -26.42
N ARG A 635 22.61 6.69 -27.29
CA ARG A 635 23.02 7.00 -28.67
C ARG A 635 24.30 7.83 -28.70
N LEU A 636 24.42 8.85 -27.86
CA LEU A 636 25.64 9.68 -27.79
C LEU A 636 26.82 8.89 -27.22
N ALA A 637 26.59 7.98 -26.28
CA ALA A 637 27.63 7.10 -25.76
C ALA A 637 28.14 6.13 -26.85
N LEU A 638 27.25 5.56 -27.66
CA LEU A 638 27.62 4.74 -28.82
C LEU A 638 28.40 5.52 -29.86
N LEU A 639 27.98 6.76 -30.15
CA LEU A 639 28.72 7.63 -31.09
C LEU A 639 30.14 7.93 -30.58
N LYS A 640 30.32 8.17 -29.28
CA LYS A 640 31.64 8.36 -28.68
C LYS A 640 32.53 7.13 -28.81
N VAL A 641 31.99 5.94 -28.57
CA VAL A 641 32.72 4.68 -28.76
C VAL A 641 33.14 4.49 -30.22
N LYS A 642 32.24 4.78 -31.16
CA LYS A 642 32.52 4.70 -32.60
C LYS A 642 33.63 5.69 -33.05
N GLU A 643 33.75 6.84 -32.40
CA GLU A 643 34.76 7.86 -32.70
C GLU A 643 36.15 7.55 -32.08
N THR A 644 36.27 6.61 -31.14
CA THR A 644 37.51 6.29 -30.41
C THR A 644 38.42 5.23 -31.06
N ASN A 645 38.27 4.97 -32.36
CA ASN A 645 38.83 3.80 -33.05
C ASN A 645 40.35 3.82 -33.37
N ASP A 646 41.15 4.77 -32.88
CA ASP A 646 42.51 4.98 -33.41
C ASP A 646 43.69 4.43 -32.56
N THR A 647 43.47 3.73 -31.43
CA THR A 647 44.59 3.14 -30.65
C THR A 647 44.27 1.78 -29.98
N GLU A 648 45.26 0.89 -29.93
CA GLU A 648 45.12 -0.50 -29.42
C GLU A 648 44.74 -0.57 -27.91
N THR A 649 45.05 0.47 -27.13
CA THR A 649 44.62 0.61 -25.73
C THR A 649 43.15 1.08 -25.61
N ALA A 650 42.62 1.74 -26.64
CA ALA A 650 41.22 2.14 -26.71
C ALA A 650 40.28 0.95 -26.98
N ALA A 651 40.74 -0.12 -27.65
CA ALA A 651 39.91 -1.27 -28.02
C ALA A 651 39.28 -2.00 -26.81
N ARG A 652 40.07 -2.32 -25.77
CA ARG A 652 39.54 -2.95 -24.54
C ARG A 652 38.59 -2.03 -23.77
N THR A 653 38.84 -0.73 -23.81
CA THR A 653 37.99 0.28 -23.15
C THR A 653 36.67 0.45 -23.91
N CYS A 654 36.71 0.36 -25.25
CA CYS A 654 35.53 0.37 -26.12
C CYS A 654 34.67 -0.87 -25.91
N GLU A 655 35.26 -2.06 -25.81
CA GLU A 655 34.52 -3.31 -25.57
C GLU A 655 33.73 -3.29 -24.24
N VAL A 656 34.37 -2.79 -23.17
CA VAL A 656 33.72 -2.60 -21.86
C VAL A 656 32.62 -1.54 -21.95
N ALA A 657 32.86 -0.44 -22.67
CA ALA A 657 31.86 0.61 -22.86
C ALA A 657 30.64 0.13 -23.66
N ILE A 658 30.84 -0.66 -24.73
CA ILE A 658 29.76 -1.25 -25.53
C ILE A 658 28.94 -2.23 -24.68
N SER A 659 29.62 -3.07 -23.89
CA SER A 659 28.94 -4.03 -23.01
C SER A 659 28.08 -3.33 -21.94
N ASN A 660 28.59 -2.25 -21.35
CA ASN A 660 27.81 -1.43 -20.40
C ASN A 660 26.60 -0.75 -21.06
N ILE A 661 26.75 -0.25 -22.28
CA ILE A 661 25.65 0.36 -23.06
C ILE A 661 24.58 -0.69 -23.38
N LEU A 662 24.98 -1.91 -23.73
CA LEU A 662 24.05 -3.00 -24.07
C LEU A 662 23.26 -3.46 -22.83
N VAL A 663 23.91 -3.58 -21.67
CA VAL A 663 23.23 -3.84 -20.39
C VAL A 663 22.25 -2.71 -20.04
N GLU A 664 22.65 -1.46 -20.23
CA GLU A 664 21.79 -0.32 -19.92
C GLU A 664 20.58 -0.20 -20.90
N ALA A 665 20.80 -0.49 -22.19
CA ALA A 665 19.74 -0.52 -23.20
C ALA A 665 18.75 -1.67 -22.97
N THR A 666 19.24 -2.85 -22.58
CA THR A 666 18.38 -4.01 -22.24
C THR A 666 17.57 -3.76 -20.97
N HIS A 667 18.13 -3.08 -19.97
CA HIS A 667 17.36 -2.64 -18.80
C HIS A 667 16.27 -1.63 -19.18
N LEU A 668 16.54 -0.68 -20.09
CA LEU A 668 15.51 0.24 -20.60
C LEU A 668 14.42 -0.49 -21.40
N LYS A 669 14.78 -1.46 -22.24
CA LYS A 669 13.84 -2.33 -22.96
C LYS A 669 12.93 -3.08 -21.99
N THR A 670 13.51 -3.60 -20.92
CA THR A 670 12.78 -4.31 -19.85
C THR A 670 11.84 -3.36 -19.11
N ALA A 671 12.31 -2.16 -18.75
CA ALA A 671 11.49 -1.15 -18.10
C ALA A 671 10.30 -0.70 -18.97
N LEU A 672 10.49 -0.59 -20.29
CA LEU A 672 9.40 -0.29 -21.24
C LEU A 672 8.40 -1.44 -21.38
N GLY A 673 8.87 -2.69 -21.32
CA GLY A 673 8.00 -3.88 -21.33
C GLY A 673 7.17 -4.05 -20.06
N ILE A 674 7.65 -3.54 -18.92
CA ILE A 674 6.94 -3.57 -17.63
C ILE A 674 6.01 -2.36 -17.46
N SER A 675 6.23 -1.28 -18.21
CA SER A 675 5.41 -0.06 -18.19
C SER A 675 4.17 -0.21 -19.07
N ILE A 676 3.16 -0.93 -18.58
CA ILE A 676 1.81 -0.91 -19.17
C ILE A 676 0.98 0.16 -18.46
N PRO A 677 0.53 1.23 -19.13
CA PRO A 677 -0.77 1.80 -18.89
C PRO A 677 -1.78 1.07 -19.77
N ILE A 678 -2.72 0.36 -19.14
CA ILE A 678 -3.93 -0.13 -19.78
C ILE A 678 -4.72 1.13 -20.16
N SER A 679 -4.81 1.44 -21.45
CA SER A 679 -5.79 2.44 -21.89
C SER A 679 -7.19 1.82 -21.76
N TRP A 680 -8.01 2.42 -20.89
CA TRP A 680 -9.45 2.38 -21.08
C TRP A 680 -9.79 3.14 -22.36
N SER A 681 -10.28 2.43 -23.37
CA SER A 681 -11.14 3.00 -24.42
C SER A 681 -12.55 2.48 -24.15
N ALA A 682 -13.36 3.32 -23.50
CA ALA A 682 -14.80 3.19 -23.60
C ALA A 682 -15.25 3.94 -24.86
N GLU A 683 -16.07 3.26 -25.67
CA GLU A 683 -16.92 3.77 -26.76
C GLU A 683 -16.26 4.19 -28.08
N SER A 684 -16.31 3.26 -29.04
CA SER A 684 -16.87 3.58 -30.36
C SER A 684 -17.61 2.37 -30.91
N ASP A 685 -18.93 2.39 -30.83
CA ASP A 685 -19.78 1.59 -31.72
C ASP A 685 -19.46 1.97 -33.16
N MET A 686 -19.00 1.00 -33.96
CA MET A 686 -19.38 0.84 -35.37
C MET A 686 -18.97 -0.56 -35.82
N GLU A 687 -19.99 -1.30 -36.22
CA GLU A 687 -20.00 -2.59 -36.88
C GLU A 687 -19.02 -2.64 -38.09
N SER A 688 -18.09 -3.60 -38.09
CA SER A 688 -17.55 -4.16 -39.34
C SER A 688 -16.94 -5.55 -39.12
N VAL A 689 -17.58 -6.53 -39.76
CA VAL A 689 -17.13 -7.91 -39.96
C VAL A 689 -15.85 -7.94 -40.81
N ALA A 690 -14.81 -8.66 -40.36
CA ALA A 690 -13.96 -9.54 -41.21
C ALA A 690 -12.77 -10.13 -40.42
N ASP A 691 -12.64 -11.45 -40.56
CA ASP A 691 -11.48 -12.34 -40.48
C ASP A 691 -10.42 -12.24 -39.37
N GLY A 692 -10.13 -13.42 -38.81
CA GLY A 692 -9.20 -13.63 -37.72
C GLY A 692 -7.74 -13.56 -38.13
N GLU A 693 -6.93 -12.98 -37.25
CA GLU A 693 -5.65 -13.52 -36.77
C GLU A 693 -5.09 -12.56 -35.71
N SER A 694 -4.52 -13.14 -34.66
CA SER A 694 -3.69 -12.50 -33.64
C SER A 694 -4.35 -11.42 -32.77
N SER A 695 -4.63 -11.77 -31.51
CA SER A 695 -4.74 -10.79 -30.42
C SER A 695 -3.38 -10.10 -30.24
N CYS A 696 -3.11 -9.11 -31.09
CA CYS A 696 -2.02 -8.18 -30.88
C CYS A 696 -2.29 -7.45 -29.57
N ASP A 697 -1.43 -7.68 -28.58
CA ASP A 697 -1.23 -6.81 -27.43
C ASP A 697 -1.11 -5.38 -27.97
N LYS A 698 -2.20 -4.61 -27.90
CA LYS A 698 -2.21 -3.20 -28.30
C LYS A 698 -1.43 -2.42 -27.25
N THR A 699 -0.12 -2.46 -27.39
CA THR A 699 0.81 -1.56 -26.72
C THR A 699 0.46 -0.12 -27.10
N ASP A 700 0.51 0.79 -26.13
CA ASP A 700 0.34 2.22 -26.41
C ASP A 700 1.34 2.66 -27.49
N SER A 701 0.88 3.46 -28.44
CA SER A 701 1.67 4.00 -29.55
C SER A 701 2.97 4.67 -29.09
N VAL A 702 2.98 5.24 -27.88
CA VAL A 702 4.15 5.87 -27.25
C VAL A 702 5.16 4.82 -26.76
N SER A 703 4.69 3.77 -26.09
CA SER A 703 5.53 2.65 -25.65
C SER A 703 6.09 1.87 -26.84
N ALA A 704 5.31 1.70 -27.92
CA ALA A 704 5.76 1.07 -29.16
C ALA A 704 6.92 1.85 -29.80
N ALA A 705 6.80 3.18 -29.93
CA ALA A 705 7.87 4.03 -30.45
C ALA A 705 9.12 4.03 -29.55
N GLY A 706 8.94 4.02 -28.23
CA GLY A 706 10.03 3.88 -27.27
C GLY A 706 10.79 2.56 -27.41
N PHE A 707 10.06 1.47 -27.63
CA PHE A 707 10.62 0.13 -27.83
C PHE A 707 11.44 0.05 -29.12
N GLU A 708 10.90 0.55 -30.24
CA GLU A 708 11.62 0.61 -31.52
C GLU A 708 12.94 1.41 -31.40
N MET A 709 12.92 2.53 -30.69
CA MET A 709 14.11 3.36 -30.50
C MET A 709 15.18 2.67 -29.66
N VAL A 710 14.81 1.88 -28.65
CA VAL A 710 15.76 1.10 -27.84
C VAL A 710 16.31 -0.08 -28.62
N GLU A 711 15.48 -0.78 -29.40
CA GLU A 711 15.94 -1.87 -30.29
C GLU A 711 16.99 -1.39 -31.29
N LEU A 712 16.81 -0.20 -31.87
CA LEU A 712 17.81 0.39 -32.77
C LEU A 712 19.14 0.69 -32.08
N VAL A 713 19.12 1.07 -30.79
CA VAL A 713 20.33 1.31 -29.99
C VAL A 713 21.03 -0.01 -29.66
N ILE A 714 20.28 -1.06 -29.31
CA ILE A 714 20.82 -2.40 -29.05
C ILE A 714 21.46 -2.95 -30.32
N LEU A 715 20.75 -2.91 -31.45
CA LEU A 715 21.27 -3.36 -32.74
C LEU A 715 22.55 -2.61 -33.15
N ALA A 716 22.57 -1.28 -32.95
CA ALA A 716 23.77 -0.49 -33.25
C ALA A 716 24.95 -0.84 -32.33
N ALA A 717 24.69 -1.16 -31.06
CA ALA A 717 25.72 -1.60 -30.11
C ALA A 717 26.27 -2.98 -30.48
N GLU A 718 25.41 -3.91 -30.90
CA GLU A 718 25.79 -5.25 -31.35
C GLU A 718 26.64 -5.20 -32.63
N ILE A 719 26.25 -4.40 -33.62
CA ILE A 719 27.05 -4.18 -34.84
C ILE A 719 28.44 -3.60 -34.50
N LEU A 720 28.51 -2.64 -33.57
CA LEU A 720 29.79 -2.09 -33.13
C LEU A 720 30.63 -3.12 -32.36
N LYS A 721 29.99 -4.00 -31.58
CA LYS A 721 30.68 -5.11 -30.90
C LYS A 721 31.27 -6.11 -31.89
N GLU A 722 30.53 -6.46 -32.94
CA GLU A 722 31.00 -7.34 -34.02
C GLU A 722 32.12 -6.73 -34.86
N GLN A 723 32.19 -5.40 -34.98
CA GLN A 723 33.27 -4.70 -35.69
C GLN A 723 34.58 -4.59 -34.88
N HIS A 724 34.53 -4.80 -33.55
CA HIS A 724 35.68 -4.74 -32.66
C HIS A 724 36.26 -6.12 -32.29
N ASN A 725 35.51 -7.20 -32.52
CA ASN A 725 35.99 -8.60 -32.51
C ASN A 725 36.57 -8.98 -33.87
#